data_AF-A0A0Q5GY32-F1
#
_entry.id   AF-A0A0Q5GY32-F1
#
_cell.length_a   1.000
_cell.length_b   1.000
_cell.length_c   1.000
_cell.angle_alpha   90.00
_cell.angle_beta   90.00
_cell.angle_gamma   90.00
#
_symmetry.space_group_name_H-M   'P 1'
#
loop_
_entity.id
_entity.type
_entity.pdbx_description
1 polymer ?
#
loop_
_entity_poly.entity_id
_entity_poly.type
_entity_poly.pdbx_seq_one_letter_code
_entity_poly.pdbx_strand_id
1 'polypeptide(L)'
;MLHVLPLSAYAASDLVDHEAGRWCGRIERLEAGHGVSGWVLSVDVPEAATDLELTVGDDAFALGATGLAHPPSDLRLGRTTQAAFRFGPDVFARLARLSPRRAALRVGVRVAGTDVRLMPPGGRDPTVGELVAAWRQGLVAGLTAGAVGETRGDRMLRRLAGLRAEALALRDRPLRPISDNEVGQIDALHAATDGQVWFVGWMKRGADIDFPAVVADRDKLPAGGAVLRYERPDLNSTCVGVVGLLDTSWQPPPTLRDGFVYLGAGAQFHLRYGAYTRVLKADAFAAAFAQAQALSIGGHAEALAAVLHAGGNWMAGNASAAGMATEGGIDKLLMVPGFGCFADGWAVSPAKRIETFQMRVGDCVLAAGEGSTSFRPRPDLASVFGGGGTTARAGFSTVLQGALPPDAAGAPLLRIVHDDGTGAVLRIEPKLLRRLDPVADGEELLTLFPAIRHEPFWDAFLAAQRRNLGNLRREPAKLRAAPCERLVVVRLPGEVGNLNLVYDRLARHLPELGPGAGVCIVADQGRGRAEALMRFEELRAGTEAPLSLLVVPHGHDILSELPFVLQALSPERFVHVGRGLVLNAAGWRAAAASLLRRGHGLDRFEVLDDAGRPDRVDGAFGAACFGWSTAAFLAHAADAPALTRGLYGDSGLPVSPARDRAHPASAMRIERTAASRLADMIDADLLAGRGSEAA
;
A
#
# COMPACT_ATOMS: atom_id res chain seq x y z
N MET A 1 -14.63 -42.50 12.81
CA MET A 1 -15.21 -42.47 11.45
C MET A 1 -15.34 -41.02 11.04
N LEU A 2 -14.46 -40.52 10.16
CA LEU A 2 -14.59 -39.17 9.60
C LEU A 2 -15.76 -39.20 8.60
N HIS A 3 -16.75 -38.34 8.81
CA HIS A 3 -17.83 -38.13 7.83
C HIS A 3 -17.20 -37.55 6.56
N VAL A 4 -17.15 -38.35 5.50
CA VAL A 4 -16.84 -37.89 4.14
C VAL A 4 -18.04 -37.09 3.67
N LEU A 5 -17.95 -35.76 3.60
CA LEU A 5 -19.01 -34.94 3.01
C LEU A 5 -19.05 -35.20 1.49
N PRO A 6 -20.17 -34.94 0.80
CA PRO A 6 -20.20 -34.97 -0.66
C PRO A 6 -19.22 -33.93 -1.25
N LEU A 7 -18.57 -34.26 -2.36
CA LEU A 7 -17.60 -33.39 -3.08
C LEU A 7 -18.12 -31.96 -3.32
N SER A 8 -19.43 -31.80 -3.52
CA SER A 8 -20.11 -30.51 -3.69
C SER A 8 -20.12 -29.62 -2.45
N ALA A 9 -19.99 -30.18 -1.24
CA ALA A 9 -19.92 -29.43 0.02
C ALA A 9 -18.52 -28.83 0.30
N TYR A 10 -17.51 -29.22 -0.49
CA TYR A 10 -16.13 -28.73 -0.39
C TYR A 10 -15.77 -27.71 -1.47
N ALA A 11 -16.71 -27.34 -2.34
CA ALA A 11 -16.57 -26.24 -3.26
C ALA A 11 -16.62 -24.92 -2.46
N ALA A 12 -15.48 -24.52 -1.88
CA ALA A 12 -15.28 -23.14 -1.47
C ALA A 12 -15.46 -22.27 -2.73
N SER A 13 -16.43 -21.36 -2.67
CA SER A 13 -16.68 -20.31 -3.65
C SER A 13 -15.38 -19.64 -4.04
N ASP A 14 -15.02 -19.72 -5.34
CA ASP A 14 -14.34 -18.69 -6.14
C ASP A 14 -14.21 -19.20 -7.59
N LEU A 15 -15.36 -19.41 -8.24
CA LEU A 15 -15.50 -19.50 -9.70
C LEU A 15 -16.72 -18.67 -10.07
N VAL A 16 -16.53 -17.69 -10.96
CA VAL A 16 -17.63 -17.02 -11.67
C VAL A 16 -17.86 -17.81 -12.95
N ASP A 17 -18.67 -18.86 -12.88
CA ASP A 17 -19.95 -18.92 -13.60
C ASP A 17 -20.74 -20.19 -13.23
N HIS A 18 -22.04 -20.01 -13.04
CA HIS A 18 -22.92 -20.89 -12.27
C HIS A 18 -23.50 -22.10 -13.02
N GLU A 19 -22.98 -22.49 -14.19
CA GLU A 19 -23.71 -23.43 -15.05
C GLU A 19 -23.09 -24.84 -15.24
N ALA A 20 -21.85 -25.13 -14.84
CA ALA A 20 -21.25 -26.45 -15.15
C ALA A 20 -20.63 -27.27 -14.01
N GLY A 21 -20.32 -26.72 -12.82
CA GLY A 21 -19.98 -27.49 -11.60
C GLY A 21 -18.86 -28.55 -11.68
N ARG A 22 -18.10 -28.61 -12.78
CA ARG A 22 -17.23 -29.75 -13.13
C ARG A 22 -15.78 -29.62 -12.66
N TRP A 23 -15.30 -28.40 -12.45
CA TRP A 23 -13.93 -28.13 -12.03
C TRP A 23 -13.89 -27.18 -10.84
N CYS A 24 -12.89 -27.34 -9.99
CA CYS A 24 -12.57 -26.40 -8.91
C CYS A 24 -11.07 -26.13 -8.91
N GLY A 25 -10.67 -24.89 -8.62
CA GLY A 25 -9.27 -24.51 -8.63
C GLY A 25 -9.04 -23.03 -8.49
N ARG A 26 -7.78 -22.66 -8.24
CA ARG A 26 -7.32 -21.28 -8.16
C ARG A 26 -5.83 -21.19 -8.46
N ILE A 27 -5.39 -20.01 -8.87
CA ILE A 27 -3.98 -19.67 -8.88
C ILE A 27 -3.61 -19.25 -7.45
N GLU A 28 -2.58 -19.85 -6.88
CA GLU A 28 -2.13 -19.53 -5.52
C GLU A 28 -0.94 -18.58 -5.52
N ARG A 29 -0.13 -18.64 -6.58
CA ARG A 29 1.09 -17.85 -6.70
C ARG A 29 1.32 -17.44 -8.14
N LEU A 30 1.68 -16.17 -8.32
CA LEU A 30 2.02 -15.59 -9.59
C LEU A 30 3.23 -14.67 -9.38
N GLU A 31 4.43 -15.24 -9.48
CA GLU A 31 5.67 -14.56 -9.12
C GLU A 31 6.78 -14.84 -10.13
N ALA A 32 7.50 -13.78 -10.50
CA ALA A 32 8.62 -13.79 -11.43
C ALA A 32 9.67 -14.90 -11.19
N GLY A 33 10.05 -15.13 -9.92
CA GLY A 33 11.09 -16.11 -9.57
C GLY A 33 10.60 -17.57 -9.53
N HIS A 34 9.30 -17.79 -9.35
CA HIS A 34 8.74 -19.12 -9.12
C HIS A 34 7.83 -19.61 -10.25
N GLY A 35 7.34 -18.70 -11.09
CA GLY A 35 6.38 -18.99 -12.15
C GLY A 35 4.94 -18.71 -11.72
N VAL A 36 4.00 -19.36 -12.40
CA VAL A 36 2.57 -19.35 -12.06
C VAL A 36 2.21 -20.73 -11.53
N SER A 37 1.69 -20.81 -10.31
CA SER A 37 1.31 -22.09 -9.71
C SER A 37 0.00 -21.99 -8.97
N GLY A 38 -0.70 -23.12 -8.94
CA GLY A 38 -1.97 -23.25 -8.25
C GLY A 38 -2.43 -24.69 -8.29
N TRP A 39 -3.73 -24.88 -8.14
CA TRP A 39 -4.33 -26.20 -8.26
C TRP A 39 -5.65 -26.13 -9.02
N VAL A 40 -5.96 -27.22 -9.73
CA VAL A 40 -7.22 -27.46 -10.43
C VAL A 40 -7.55 -28.93 -10.29
N LEU A 41 -8.82 -29.24 -10.09
CA LEU A 41 -9.33 -30.59 -9.97
C LEU A 41 -10.62 -30.71 -10.78
N SER A 42 -10.76 -31.79 -11.54
CA SER A 42 -12.06 -32.21 -12.06
C SER A 42 -12.82 -32.95 -10.97
N VAL A 43 -14.03 -32.49 -10.65
CA VAL A 43 -14.88 -33.10 -9.61
C VAL A 43 -15.31 -34.51 -10.02
N ASP A 44 -15.53 -34.73 -11.31
CA ASP A 44 -15.95 -36.04 -11.86
C ASP A 44 -14.83 -37.07 -11.82
N VAL A 45 -13.59 -36.64 -12.10
CA VAL A 45 -12.41 -37.52 -12.13
C VAL A 45 -11.22 -36.86 -11.40
N PRO A 46 -11.24 -36.82 -10.05
CA PRO A 46 -10.23 -36.10 -9.24
C PRO A 46 -8.79 -36.60 -9.37
N GLU A 47 -8.61 -37.80 -9.94
CA GLU A 47 -7.32 -38.46 -10.11
C GLU A 47 -6.72 -38.21 -11.50
N ALA A 48 -7.51 -37.68 -12.44
CA ALA A 48 -7.04 -37.36 -13.78
C ALA A 48 -6.32 -36.01 -13.83
N ALA A 49 -5.24 -35.96 -14.60
CA ALA A 49 -4.60 -34.69 -14.94
C ALA A 49 -5.57 -33.80 -15.73
N THR A 50 -5.61 -32.51 -15.41
CA THR A 50 -6.38 -31.50 -16.12
C THR A 50 -5.43 -30.66 -16.95
N ASP A 51 -5.65 -30.59 -18.25
CA ASP A 51 -4.87 -29.75 -19.16
C ASP A 51 -5.23 -28.26 -18.95
N LEU A 52 -4.22 -27.40 -18.95
CA LEU A 52 -4.33 -25.97 -18.65
C LEU A 52 -3.63 -25.13 -19.72
N GLU A 53 -4.19 -23.95 -19.95
CA GLU A 53 -3.62 -22.91 -20.80
C GLU A 53 -3.30 -21.68 -19.96
N LEU A 54 -2.03 -21.26 -19.96
CA LEU A 54 -1.67 -19.89 -19.58
C LEU A 54 -2.03 -19.00 -20.77
N THR A 55 -2.90 -18.02 -20.59
CA THR A 55 -3.42 -17.15 -21.65
C THR A 55 -2.82 -15.75 -21.60
N VAL A 56 -2.78 -15.08 -22.75
CA VAL A 56 -2.48 -13.64 -22.89
C VAL A 56 -3.59 -13.01 -23.73
N GLY A 57 -4.49 -12.27 -23.09
CA GLY A 57 -5.79 -11.92 -23.65
C GLY A 57 -6.67 -13.17 -23.73
N ASP A 58 -7.04 -13.55 -24.95
CA ASP A 58 -7.82 -14.77 -25.24
C ASP A 58 -6.98 -15.86 -25.92
N ASP A 59 -5.72 -15.55 -26.26
CA ASP A 59 -4.79 -16.47 -26.91
C ASP A 59 -4.13 -17.40 -25.88
N ALA A 60 -4.04 -18.69 -26.21
CA ALA A 60 -3.22 -19.65 -25.47
C ALA A 60 -1.73 -19.33 -25.67
N PHE A 61 -1.04 -18.99 -24.57
CA PHE A 61 0.35 -18.57 -24.59
C PHE A 61 1.31 -19.70 -24.18
N ALA A 62 0.93 -20.52 -23.20
CA ALA A 62 1.65 -21.74 -22.86
C ALA A 62 0.69 -22.84 -22.43
N LEU A 63 1.03 -24.09 -22.73
CA LEU A 63 0.26 -25.26 -22.30
C LEU A 63 0.92 -25.86 -21.06
N GLY A 64 0.10 -26.35 -20.15
CA GLY A 64 0.50 -27.06 -18.95
C GLY A 64 -0.54 -28.09 -18.58
N ALA A 65 -0.30 -28.84 -17.52
CA ALA A 65 -1.27 -29.75 -16.96
C ALA A 65 -1.09 -29.80 -15.44
N THR A 66 -2.13 -30.24 -14.74
CA THR A 66 -1.97 -30.72 -13.36
C THR A 66 -1.21 -32.05 -13.37
N GLY A 67 -0.68 -32.45 -12.21
CA GLY A 67 0.24 -33.61 -12.12
C GLY A 67 1.13 -33.58 -10.88
N LEU A 68 1.11 -32.49 -10.14
CA LEU A 68 1.84 -32.33 -8.88
C LEU A 68 0.90 -32.58 -7.69
N ALA A 69 1.48 -33.05 -6.58
CA ALA A 69 0.74 -33.22 -5.34
C ALA A 69 0.30 -31.86 -4.78
N HIS A 70 -0.93 -31.76 -4.27
CA HIS A 70 -1.43 -30.60 -3.54
C HIS A 70 -1.86 -31.01 -2.13
N PRO A 71 -0.92 -31.08 -1.15
CA PRO A 71 -1.22 -31.59 0.18
C PRO A 71 -2.43 -30.95 0.88
N PRO A 72 -2.69 -29.62 0.73
CA PRO A 72 -3.90 -29.02 1.30
C PRO A 72 -5.22 -29.56 0.72
N SER A 73 -5.27 -29.86 -0.59
CA SER A 73 -6.44 -30.49 -1.22
C SER A 73 -6.54 -31.97 -0.86
N ASP A 74 -5.41 -32.68 -0.81
CA ASP A 74 -5.34 -34.10 -0.46
C ASP A 74 -5.87 -34.37 0.97
N LEU A 75 -5.46 -33.52 1.92
CA LEU A 75 -5.93 -33.54 3.30
C LEU A 75 -7.44 -33.30 3.41
N ARG A 76 -8.00 -32.42 2.57
CA ARG A 76 -9.43 -32.07 2.57
C ARG A 76 -10.29 -33.16 1.92
N LEU A 77 -9.79 -33.79 0.87
CA LEU A 77 -10.49 -34.83 0.11
C LEU A 77 -10.29 -36.24 0.69
N GLY A 78 -9.38 -36.40 1.66
CA GLY A 78 -9.08 -37.69 2.30
C GLY A 78 -8.40 -38.70 1.38
N ARG A 79 -7.84 -38.25 0.25
CA ARG A 79 -7.09 -39.06 -0.72
C ARG A 79 -6.05 -38.20 -1.44
N THR A 80 -4.98 -38.83 -1.90
CA THR A 80 -3.95 -38.16 -2.70
C THR A 80 -4.50 -37.76 -4.07
N THR A 81 -4.34 -36.50 -4.45
CA THR A 81 -4.70 -35.95 -5.75
C THR A 81 -3.46 -35.43 -6.48
N GLN A 82 -3.57 -35.29 -7.81
CA GLN A 82 -2.55 -34.66 -8.64
C GLN A 82 -3.04 -33.29 -9.14
N ALA A 83 -3.66 -32.52 -8.23
CA ALA A 83 -4.37 -31.29 -8.57
C ALA A 83 -3.45 -30.08 -8.80
N ALA A 84 -2.21 -30.10 -8.31
CA ALA A 84 -1.32 -28.94 -8.47
C ALA A 84 -0.73 -28.84 -9.88
N PHE A 85 -0.56 -27.60 -10.34
CA PHE A 85 0.09 -27.25 -11.60
C PHE A 85 1.17 -26.19 -11.40
N ARG A 86 2.11 -26.12 -12.35
CA ARG A 86 3.12 -25.06 -12.39
C ARG A 86 3.51 -24.73 -13.83
N PHE A 87 3.39 -23.47 -14.19
CA PHE A 87 4.11 -22.87 -15.31
C PHE A 87 5.42 -22.31 -14.77
N GLY A 88 6.56 -22.74 -15.33
CA GLY A 88 7.88 -22.35 -14.85
C GLY A 88 8.18 -20.85 -14.98
N PRO A 89 9.26 -20.35 -14.34
CA PRO A 89 9.66 -18.94 -14.42
C PRO A 89 10.03 -18.48 -15.85
N ASP A 90 10.31 -19.42 -16.76
CA ASP A 90 10.59 -19.16 -18.17
C ASP A 90 9.45 -18.44 -18.91
N VAL A 91 8.20 -18.59 -18.43
CA VAL A 91 7.06 -17.88 -19.01
C VAL A 91 7.22 -16.36 -18.90
N PHE A 92 7.86 -15.85 -17.86
CA PHE A 92 8.09 -14.41 -17.69
C PHE A 92 9.10 -13.85 -18.70
N ALA A 93 10.14 -14.61 -19.03
CA ALA A 93 11.07 -14.24 -20.09
C ALA A 93 10.37 -14.19 -21.46
N ARG A 94 9.42 -15.09 -21.71
CA ARG A 94 8.59 -15.09 -22.92
C ARG A 94 7.59 -13.93 -22.94
N LEU A 95 6.95 -13.61 -21.81
CA LEU A 95 6.07 -12.45 -21.65
C LEU A 95 6.82 -11.14 -21.88
N ALA A 96 8.07 -11.04 -21.40
CA ALA A 96 8.91 -9.87 -21.60
C ALA A 96 9.19 -9.56 -23.08
N ARG A 97 9.26 -10.60 -23.93
CA ARG A 97 9.39 -10.43 -25.40
C ARG A 97 8.10 -9.90 -26.04
N LEU A 98 6.93 -10.17 -25.44
CA LEU A 98 5.63 -9.71 -25.92
C LEU A 98 5.26 -8.31 -25.41
N SER A 99 5.81 -7.91 -24.25
CA SER A 99 5.51 -6.63 -23.59
C SER A 99 5.53 -5.40 -24.52
N PRO A 100 6.48 -5.21 -25.46
CA PRO A 100 6.50 -4.02 -26.32
C PRO A 100 5.25 -3.81 -27.18
N ARG A 101 4.48 -4.87 -27.46
CA ARG A 101 3.30 -4.82 -28.33
C ARG A 101 2.00 -5.23 -27.65
N ARG A 102 2.09 -5.91 -26.50
CA ARG A 102 0.95 -6.55 -25.82
C ARG A 102 0.89 -6.24 -24.32
N ALA A 103 1.53 -5.15 -23.87
CA ALA A 103 1.62 -4.78 -22.45
C ALA A 103 0.26 -4.74 -21.73
N ALA A 104 -0.79 -4.24 -22.38
CA ALA A 104 -2.11 -4.09 -21.79
C ALA A 104 -2.93 -5.39 -21.71
N LEU A 105 -2.50 -6.47 -22.38
CA LEU A 105 -3.27 -7.72 -22.39
C LEU A 105 -3.19 -8.43 -21.04
N ARG A 106 -4.29 -9.05 -20.62
CA ARG A 106 -4.44 -9.79 -19.36
C ARG A 106 -3.73 -11.14 -19.44
N VAL A 107 -3.14 -11.60 -18.34
CA VAL A 107 -2.51 -12.92 -18.21
C VAL A 107 -3.31 -13.72 -17.19
N GLY A 108 -3.88 -14.84 -17.64
CA GLY A 108 -4.70 -15.71 -16.81
C GLY A 108 -4.37 -17.18 -17.03
N VAL A 109 -4.98 -18.07 -16.25
CA VAL A 109 -4.91 -19.52 -16.47
C VAL A 109 -6.32 -20.03 -16.68
N ARG A 110 -6.56 -20.84 -17.70
CA ARG A 110 -7.84 -21.50 -17.96
C ARG A 110 -7.68 -22.99 -18.21
N VAL A 111 -8.76 -23.75 -18.05
CA VAL A 111 -8.79 -25.17 -18.45
C VAL A 111 -8.77 -25.27 -19.97
N ALA A 112 -7.85 -26.06 -20.52
CA ALA A 112 -7.62 -26.15 -21.96
C ALA A 112 -8.88 -26.56 -22.71
N GLY A 113 -9.14 -25.91 -23.85
CA GLY A 113 -10.35 -26.15 -24.64
C GLY A 113 -11.67 -25.67 -24.00
N THR A 114 -11.62 -24.86 -22.95
CA THR A 114 -12.80 -24.28 -22.28
C THR A 114 -12.59 -22.80 -21.94
N ASP A 115 -13.65 -22.09 -21.57
CA ASP A 115 -13.58 -20.71 -21.06
C ASP A 115 -13.43 -20.61 -19.54
N VAL A 116 -13.27 -21.75 -18.85
CA VAL A 116 -13.19 -21.80 -17.38
C VAL A 116 -11.84 -21.26 -16.90
N ARG A 117 -11.85 -20.02 -16.40
CA ARG A 117 -10.66 -19.34 -15.86
C ARG A 117 -10.48 -19.59 -14.37
N LEU A 118 -9.23 -19.71 -13.95
CA LEU A 118 -8.85 -19.81 -12.55
C LEU A 118 -8.68 -18.42 -11.94
N MET A 119 -9.17 -18.25 -10.71
CA MET A 119 -9.06 -16.98 -10.02
C MET A 119 -7.62 -16.74 -9.51
N PRO A 120 -7.00 -15.58 -9.80
CA PRO A 120 -5.73 -15.18 -9.20
C PRO A 120 -5.91 -14.70 -7.75
N PRO A 121 -4.84 -14.71 -6.92
CA PRO A 121 -4.91 -14.31 -5.51
C PRO A 121 -5.44 -12.88 -5.29
N GLY A 122 -5.24 -11.99 -6.26
CA GLY A 122 -5.70 -10.60 -6.21
C GLY A 122 -7.08 -10.35 -6.80
N GLY A 123 -7.82 -11.40 -7.21
CA GLY A 123 -9.17 -11.29 -7.77
C GLY A 123 -9.27 -10.66 -9.17
N ARG A 124 -8.15 -10.27 -9.79
CA ARG A 124 -8.08 -9.83 -11.19
C ARG A 124 -6.85 -10.40 -11.90
N ASP A 125 -7.00 -10.71 -13.18
CA ASP A 125 -5.87 -11.11 -14.04
C ASP A 125 -4.88 -9.93 -14.22
N PRO A 126 -3.59 -10.10 -13.86
CA PRO A 126 -2.58 -9.07 -14.09
C PRO A 126 -2.34 -8.87 -15.59
N THR A 127 -1.80 -7.71 -16.00
CA THR A 127 -1.41 -7.47 -17.40
C THR A 127 0.01 -7.98 -17.69
N VAL A 128 0.33 -8.19 -18.97
CA VAL A 128 1.70 -8.50 -19.41
C VAL A 128 2.69 -7.43 -18.91
N GLY A 129 2.30 -6.15 -18.98
CA GLY A 129 3.11 -5.03 -18.51
C GLY A 129 3.42 -5.11 -17.02
N GLU A 130 2.40 -5.38 -16.19
CA GLU A 130 2.55 -5.53 -14.74
C GLU A 130 3.50 -6.69 -14.39
N LEU A 131 3.34 -7.84 -15.03
CA LEU A 131 4.18 -9.01 -14.79
C LEU A 131 5.63 -8.82 -15.23
N VAL A 132 5.83 -8.16 -16.37
CA VAL A 132 7.17 -7.90 -16.90
C VAL A 132 7.87 -6.81 -16.10
N ALA A 133 7.16 -5.80 -15.61
CA ALA A 133 7.71 -4.81 -14.69
C ALA A 133 8.17 -5.45 -13.38
N ALA A 134 7.31 -6.28 -12.76
CA ALA A 134 7.66 -7.03 -11.55
C ALA A 134 8.86 -7.97 -11.77
N TRP A 135 8.90 -8.67 -12.91
CA TRP A 135 10.03 -9.54 -13.27
C TRP A 135 11.32 -8.77 -13.50
N ARG A 136 11.29 -7.62 -14.19
CA ARG A 136 12.46 -6.75 -14.39
C ARG A 136 12.95 -6.18 -13.07
N GLN A 137 12.07 -5.76 -12.18
CA GLN A 137 12.45 -5.32 -10.83
C GLN A 137 13.11 -6.45 -10.05
N GLY A 138 12.57 -7.68 -10.11
CA GLY A 138 13.17 -8.86 -9.48
C GLY A 138 14.51 -9.26 -10.10
N LEU A 139 14.68 -9.11 -11.42
CA LEU A 139 15.95 -9.35 -12.12
C LEU A 139 16.99 -8.28 -11.80
N VAL A 140 16.60 -7.01 -11.75
CA VAL A 140 17.51 -5.92 -11.36
C VAL A 140 17.92 -6.11 -9.90
N ALA A 141 16.99 -6.43 -9.00
CA ALA A 141 17.29 -6.80 -7.62
C ALA A 141 18.16 -8.07 -7.51
N GLY A 142 17.96 -9.05 -8.40
CA GLY A 142 18.76 -10.28 -8.48
C GLY A 142 20.13 -10.10 -9.12
N LEU A 143 20.29 -9.13 -10.04
CA LEU A 143 21.55 -8.78 -10.69
C LEU A 143 22.38 -7.84 -9.82
N THR A 144 21.76 -6.96 -9.03
CA THR A 144 22.44 -6.24 -7.95
C THR A 144 22.81 -7.17 -6.80
N ALA A 145 21.95 -8.13 -6.44
CA ALA A 145 22.29 -9.19 -5.49
C ALA A 145 23.34 -10.18 -6.03
N GLY A 146 23.43 -10.38 -7.35
CA GLY A 146 24.37 -11.29 -8.00
C GLY A 146 25.82 -10.78 -8.05
N ALA A 147 26.05 -9.49 -7.76
CA ALA A 147 27.38 -8.91 -7.65
C ALA A 147 27.91 -8.86 -6.20
N VAL A 148 27.05 -9.08 -5.21
CA VAL A 148 27.44 -9.14 -3.79
C VAL A 148 27.77 -10.60 -3.47
N GLY A 149 29.03 -10.87 -3.13
CA GLY A 149 29.46 -12.22 -2.75
C GLY A 149 28.57 -12.79 -1.64
N GLU A 150 28.21 -14.07 -1.75
CA GLU A 150 27.35 -14.76 -0.79
C GLU A 150 27.79 -14.49 0.66
N THR A 151 26.92 -13.85 1.45
CA THR A 151 27.30 -13.42 2.79
C THR A 151 27.48 -14.63 3.71
N ARG A 152 28.19 -14.45 4.85
CA ARG A 152 28.29 -15.50 5.86
C ARG A 152 26.91 -15.91 6.41
N GLY A 153 25.96 -14.99 6.45
CA GLY A 153 24.58 -15.24 6.84
C GLY A 153 23.83 -16.11 5.83
N ASP A 154 23.96 -15.82 4.54
CA ASP A 154 23.32 -16.61 3.48
C ASP A 154 23.82 -18.06 3.46
N ARG A 155 25.13 -18.25 3.66
CA ARG A 155 25.73 -19.59 3.83
C ARG A 155 25.15 -20.35 5.02
N MET A 156 24.96 -19.66 6.14
CA MET A 156 24.36 -20.27 7.34
C MET A 156 22.90 -20.63 7.08
N LEU A 157 22.10 -19.74 6.49
CA LEU A 157 20.69 -20.01 6.17
C LEU A 157 20.54 -21.18 5.20
N ARG A 158 21.40 -21.26 4.17
CA ARG A 158 21.40 -22.40 3.24
C ARG A 158 21.76 -23.71 3.95
N ARG A 159 22.71 -23.66 4.88
CA ARG A 159 23.07 -24.83 5.71
C ARG A 159 21.90 -25.27 6.60
N LEU A 160 21.19 -24.32 7.23
CA LEU A 160 20.00 -24.63 8.03
C LEU A 160 18.88 -25.23 7.18
N ALA A 161 18.66 -24.71 5.96
CA ALA A 161 17.71 -25.29 5.03
C ALA A 161 18.08 -26.74 4.62
N GLY A 162 19.37 -27.02 4.45
CA GLY A 162 19.88 -28.39 4.25
C GLY A 162 19.58 -29.31 5.43
N LEU A 163 19.86 -28.85 6.66
CA LEU A 163 19.55 -29.60 7.89
C LEU A 163 18.05 -29.82 8.09
N ARG A 164 17.21 -28.84 7.71
CA ARG A 164 15.76 -28.97 7.70
C ARG A 164 15.30 -30.03 6.70
N ALA A 165 15.91 -30.11 5.52
CA ALA A 165 15.62 -31.14 4.54
C ALA A 165 16.01 -32.53 5.06
N GLU A 166 17.14 -32.67 5.75
CA GLU A 166 17.53 -33.91 6.44
C GLU A 166 16.51 -34.30 7.53
N ALA A 167 15.99 -33.31 8.26
CA ALA A 167 14.99 -33.52 9.31
C ALA A 167 13.62 -34.00 8.80
N LEU A 168 13.33 -33.93 7.50
CA LEU A 168 12.10 -34.49 6.93
C LEU A 168 11.96 -35.98 7.22
N ALA A 169 13.05 -36.73 7.14
CA ALA A 169 13.07 -38.17 7.45
C ALA A 169 12.88 -38.46 8.95
N LEU A 170 13.14 -37.49 9.83
CA LEU A 170 12.97 -37.62 11.27
C LEU A 170 11.52 -37.39 11.70
N ARG A 171 10.75 -36.62 10.93
CA ARG A 171 9.34 -36.31 11.21
C ARG A 171 8.49 -37.56 11.39
N ASP A 172 8.69 -38.56 10.54
CA ASP A 172 7.83 -39.74 10.51
C ASP A 172 8.21 -40.78 11.59
N ARG A 173 9.32 -40.54 12.33
CA ARG A 173 9.75 -41.42 13.43
C ARG A 173 8.95 -41.20 14.71
N PRO A 174 8.70 -42.23 15.52
CA PRO A 174 8.08 -42.05 16.84
C PRO A 174 9.05 -41.32 17.78
N LEU A 175 8.71 -40.09 18.15
CA LEU A 175 9.49 -39.27 19.08
C LEU A 175 8.92 -39.45 20.49
N ARG A 176 9.75 -39.88 21.44
CA ARG A 176 9.38 -40.04 22.85
C ARG A 176 10.41 -39.36 23.74
N PRO A 177 9.99 -38.53 24.70
CA PRO A 177 10.93 -37.91 25.63
C PRO A 177 11.43 -38.97 26.62
N ILE A 178 12.74 -39.23 26.61
CA ILE A 178 13.44 -40.08 27.59
C ILE A 178 14.30 -39.14 28.43
N SER A 179 14.13 -39.12 29.76
CA SER A 179 14.78 -38.19 30.68
C SER A 179 16.30 -38.09 30.49
N ASP A 180 16.95 -39.22 30.22
CA ASP A 180 18.40 -39.31 30.06
C ASP A 180 18.90 -38.58 28.81
N ASN A 181 18.00 -38.35 27.84
CA ASN A 181 18.27 -37.69 26.58
C ASN A 181 17.89 -36.19 26.58
N GLU A 182 17.48 -35.63 27.72
CA GLU A 182 17.32 -34.18 27.86
C GLU A 182 18.70 -33.52 27.80
N VAL A 183 18.92 -32.68 26.79
CA VAL A 183 20.20 -32.00 26.57
C VAL A 183 20.14 -30.51 26.83
N GLY A 184 18.98 -29.97 27.20
CA GLY A 184 18.83 -28.55 27.51
C GLY A 184 17.38 -28.08 27.64
N GLN A 185 17.23 -26.80 27.92
CA GLN A 185 15.94 -26.13 28.05
C GLN A 185 15.96 -24.79 27.33
N ILE A 186 14.83 -24.45 26.73
CA ILE A 186 14.57 -23.15 26.11
C ILE A 186 13.86 -22.26 27.12
N ASP A 187 14.55 -21.19 27.53
CA ASP A 187 14.08 -20.21 28.50
C ASP A 187 13.23 -19.12 27.81
N ALA A 188 13.55 -18.81 26.55
CA ALA A 188 12.84 -17.81 25.78
C ALA A 188 12.89 -18.06 24.26
N LEU A 189 11.88 -17.58 23.54
CA LEU A 189 11.74 -17.67 22.08
C LEU A 189 11.46 -16.30 21.48
N HIS A 190 11.91 -16.08 20.25
CA HIS A 190 11.50 -14.95 19.42
C HIS A 190 11.16 -15.45 18.02
N ALA A 191 9.90 -15.29 17.62
CA ALA A 191 9.46 -15.59 16.26
C ALA A 191 9.87 -14.44 15.33
N ALA A 192 10.85 -14.68 14.47
CA ALA A 192 11.24 -13.75 13.43
C ALA A 192 10.39 -13.95 12.16
N THR A 193 10.62 -13.11 11.15
CA THR A 193 9.99 -13.23 9.83
C THR A 193 10.62 -14.38 9.03
N ASP A 194 9.86 -14.96 8.09
CA ASP A 194 10.31 -15.98 7.13
C ASP A 194 10.69 -17.36 7.70
N GLY A 195 9.91 -17.87 8.66
CA GLY A 195 10.10 -19.23 9.18
C GLY A 195 11.34 -19.39 10.04
N GLN A 196 11.80 -18.30 10.66
CA GLN A 196 12.92 -18.29 11.58
C GLN A 196 12.42 -18.16 13.02
N VAL A 197 12.83 -19.08 13.88
CA VAL A 197 12.55 -19.01 15.33
C VAL A 197 13.87 -18.94 16.07
N TRP A 198 14.11 -17.80 16.72
CA TRP A 198 15.26 -17.63 17.59
C TRP A 198 14.92 -18.10 19.01
N PHE A 199 15.91 -18.62 19.72
CA PHE A 199 15.73 -19.07 21.10
C PHE A 199 16.91 -18.76 21.99
N VAL A 200 16.65 -18.58 23.28
CA VAL A 200 17.65 -18.42 24.33
C VAL A 200 17.41 -19.51 25.37
N GLY A 201 18.47 -20.14 25.84
CA GLY A 201 18.37 -21.22 26.79
C GLY A 201 19.71 -21.72 27.28
N TRP A 202 19.77 -22.99 27.63
CA TRP A 202 21.01 -23.67 27.98
C TRP A 202 21.04 -25.08 27.39
N MET A 203 22.26 -25.60 27.17
CA MET A 203 22.51 -26.95 26.68
C MET A 203 23.69 -27.59 27.40
N LYS A 204 23.74 -28.93 27.44
CA LYS A 204 24.90 -29.70 27.91
C LYS A 204 26.09 -29.48 26.98
N ARG A 205 27.30 -29.38 27.54
CA ARG A 205 28.56 -29.32 26.79
C ARG A 205 28.75 -30.65 26.04
N GLY A 206 28.92 -30.57 24.72
CA GLY A 206 29.08 -31.75 23.85
C GLY A 206 27.89 -32.07 22.95
N ALA A 207 26.76 -31.36 23.08
CA ALA A 207 25.72 -31.39 22.05
C ALA A 207 26.28 -30.86 20.71
N ASP A 208 25.57 -31.09 19.60
CA ASP A 208 25.94 -30.50 18.32
C ASP A 208 25.63 -28.99 18.29
N ILE A 209 26.43 -28.21 17.55
CA ILE A 209 26.20 -26.77 17.36
C ILE A 209 25.33 -26.46 16.13
N ASP A 210 25.31 -27.36 15.16
CA ASP A 210 24.43 -27.34 13.99
C ASP A 210 23.77 -28.71 13.89
N PHE A 211 22.45 -28.76 13.79
CA PHE A 211 21.73 -30.02 13.91
C PHE A 211 20.42 -30.04 13.10
N PRO A 212 20.05 -31.18 12.51
CA PRO A 212 18.68 -31.41 12.09
C PRO A 212 17.80 -31.53 13.34
N ALA A 213 16.61 -30.95 13.30
CA ALA A 213 15.69 -30.95 14.42
C ALA A 213 14.23 -31.21 14.01
N VAL A 214 13.43 -31.69 14.94
CA VAL A 214 11.97 -31.76 14.80
C VAL A 214 11.34 -31.07 16.00
N VAL A 215 10.58 -30.02 15.73
CA VAL A 215 9.75 -29.37 16.74
C VAL A 215 8.47 -30.17 16.90
N ALA A 216 8.21 -30.66 18.11
CA ALA A 216 7.00 -31.40 18.45
C ALA A 216 6.06 -30.50 19.26
N ASP A 217 5.17 -29.80 18.54
CA ASP A 217 4.13 -28.91 19.10
C ASP A 217 2.77 -29.26 18.51
N ARG A 218 2.11 -30.28 19.07
CA ARG A 218 0.90 -30.95 18.53
C ARG A 218 1.13 -31.66 17.18
N ASP A 219 1.86 -31.04 16.28
CA ASP A 219 2.41 -31.57 15.03
C ASP A 219 3.93 -31.68 15.09
N LYS A 220 4.51 -32.50 14.21
CA LYS A 220 5.95 -32.62 14.04
C LYS A 220 6.41 -31.78 12.86
N LEU A 221 7.17 -30.74 13.17
CA LEU A 221 7.65 -29.77 12.19
C LEU A 221 9.16 -29.92 12.01
N PRO A 222 9.65 -30.24 10.79
CA PRO A 222 11.07 -30.35 10.53
C PRO A 222 11.72 -28.97 10.68
N ALA A 223 12.95 -28.96 11.19
CA ALA A 223 13.72 -27.76 11.43
C ALA A 223 15.22 -28.00 11.20
N GLY A 224 15.94 -26.95 10.80
CA GLY A 224 17.39 -26.90 10.86
C GLY A 224 17.81 -25.96 11.97
N GLY A 225 18.68 -26.39 12.88
CA GLY A 225 19.11 -25.60 14.04
C GLY A 225 20.58 -25.25 14.02
N ALA A 226 20.92 -24.05 14.50
CA ALA A 226 22.28 -23.66 14.86
C ALA A 226 22.29 -22.92 16.20
N VAL A 227 23.34 -23.11 17.01
CA VAL A 227 23.51 -22.45 18.31
C VAL A 227 24.89 -21.81 18.47
N LEU A 228 24.94 -20.61 19.03
CA LEU A 228 26.13 -20.08 19.68
C LEU A 228 26.11 -20.44 21.16
N ARG A 229 27.30 -20.59 21.74
CA ARG A 229 27.51 -20.94 23.15
C ARG A 229 28.22 -19.81 23.86
N TYR A 230 27.84 -19.58 25.11
CA TYR A 230 28.48 -18.61 25.98
C TYR A 230 28.46 -19.09 27.44
N GLU A 231 29.37 -18.57 28.25
CA GLU A 231 29.45 -18.90 29.67
C GLU A 231 28.35 -18.17 30.45
N ARG A 232 27.58 -18.94 31.24
CA ARG A 232 26.48 -18.44 32.06
C ARG A 232 26.76 -18.75 33.55
N PRO A 233 26.85 -17.75 34.43
CA PRO A 233 27.28 -17.96 35.83
C PRO A 233 26.35 -18.84 36.68
N ASP A 234 25.08 -18.95 36.30
CA ASP A 234 24.06 -19.74 36.99
C ASP A 234 24.08 -21.23 36.62
N LEU A 235 24.82 -21.61 35.57
CA LEU A 235 24.89 -22.98 35.09
C LEU A 235 26.09 -23.72 35.68
N ASN A 236 25.94 -25.04 35.88
CA ASN A 236 27.05 -25.89 36.29
C ASN A 236 28.09 -26.06 35.15
N SER A 237 29.27 -26.59 35.49
CA SER A 237 30.36 -26.77 34.52
C SER A 237 30.05 -27.70 33.36
N THR A 238 28.99 -28.52 33.45
CA THR A 238 28.56 -29.42 32.36
C THR A 238 27.59 -28.77 31.37
N CYS A 239 27.13 -27.54 31.64
CA CYS A 239 26.17 -26.82 30.82
C CYS A 239 26.76 -25.49 30.32
N VAL A 240 26.16 -24.96 29.25
CA VAL A 240 26.47 -23.65 28.65
C VAL A 240 25.19 -22.92 28.32
N GLY A 241 25.24 -21.59 28.39
CA GLY A 241 24.18 -20.76 27.81
C GLY A 241 24.21 -20.89 26.29
N VAL A 242 23.04 -20.85 25.67
CA VAL A 242 22.92 -20.87 24.21
C VAL A 242 21.97 -19.79 23.71
N VAL A 243 22.32 -19.24 22.54
CA VAL A 243 21.37 -18.55 21.68
C VAL A 243 21.33 -19.30 20.36
N GLY A 244 20.14 -19.69 19.93
CA GLY A 244 19.96 -20.52 18.75
C GLY A 244 18.97 -19.95 17.76
N LEU A 245 19.08 -20.45 16.54
CA LEU A 245 18.20 -20.17 15.41
C LEU A 245 17.69 -21.49 14.86
N LEU A 246 16.38 -21.58 14.64
CA LEU A 246 15.69 -22.66 13.93
C LEU A 246 15.11 -22.13 12.62
N ASP A 247 15.48 -22.72 11.48
CA ASP A 247 14.72 -22.61 10.22
C ASP A 247 13.60 -23.66 10.24
N THR A 248 12.35 -23.22 10.35
CA THR A 248 11.19 -24.08 10.54
C THR A 248 9.88 -23.40 10.12
N SER A 249 8.86 -24.18 9.77
CA SER A 249 7.50 -23.66 9.58
C SER A 249 6.73 -23.48 10.91
N TRP A 250 7.37 -23.75 12.05
CA TRP A 250 6.74 -23.55 13.36
C TRP A 250 6.54 -22.08 13.68
N GLN A 251 5.31 -21.73 14.02
CA GLN A 251 4.95 -20.41 14.54
C GLN A 251 4.58 -20.56 16.02
N PRO A 252 5.47 -20.20 16.95
CA PRO A 252 5.20 -20.40 18.37
C PRO A 252 3.98 -19.56 18.79
N PRO A 253 2.99 -20.16 19.48
CA PRO A 253 1.83 -19.41 19.96
C PRO A 253 2.23 -18.37 21.03
N PRO A 254 1.41 -17.32 21.25
CA PRO A 254 1.67 -16.30 22.28
C PRO A 254 1.84 -16.88 23.69
N THR A 255 1.17 -18.02 23.95
CA THR A 255 1.29 -18.79 25.19
C THR A 255 1.74 -20.20 24.85
N LEU A 256 2.95 -20.54 25.27
CA LEU A 256 3.54 -21.85 25.02
C LEU A 256 2.99 -22.89 26.00
N ARG A 257 2.88 -24.13 25.52
CA ARG A 257 2.65 -25.32 26.33
C ARG A 257 3.91 -26.17 26.33
N ASP A 258 3.93 -27.19 27.18
CA ASP A 258 5.04 -28.14 27.23
C ASP A 258 5.23 -28.81 25.87
N GLY A 259 6.46 -28.74 25.38
CA GLY A 259 6.85 -29.30 24.10
C GLY A 259 8.35 -29.48 24.00
N PHE A 260 8.78 -30.03 22.86
CA PHE A 260 10.14 -30.52 22.70
C PHE A 260 10.69 -30.16 21.32
N VAL A 261 11.96 -29.78 21.28
CA VAL A 261 12.76 -29.72 20.05
C VAL A 261 13.71 -30.90 20.06
N TYR A 262 13.39 -31.93 19.29
CA TYR A 262 14.24 -33.12 19.17
C TYR A 262 15.39 -32.86 18.19
N LEU A 263 16.60 -33.32 18.50
CA LEU A 263 17.81 -33.08 17.73
C LEU A 263 18.76 -34.29 17.71
N GLY A 264 19.73 -34.25 16.79
CA GLY A 264 20.69 -35.33 16.53
C GLY A 264 20.25 -36.26 15.40
N ALA A 265 21.19 -37.05 14.86
CA ALA A 265 20.97 -37.91 13.69
C ALA A 265 19.80 -38.92 13.82
N GLY A 266 19.38 -39.23 15.05
CA GLY A 266 18.25 -40.09 15.36
C GLY A 266 17.05 -39.38 15.98
N ALA A 267 17.08 -38.05 16.14
CA ALA A 267 16.14 -37.29 16.97
C ALA A 267 16.07 -37.82 18.42
N GLN A 268 17.19 -38.33 18.93
CA GLN A 268 17.28 -39.00 20.22
C GLN A 268 17.36 -38.02 21.39
N PHE A 269 17.98 -36.86 21.18
CA PHE A 269 18.15 -35.81 22.19
C PHE A 269 17.04 -34.78 22.07
N HIS A 270 16.73 -34.06 23.15
CA HIS A 270 15.73 -33.00 23.08
C HIS A 270 16.05 -31.80 23.97
N LEU A 271 15.58 -30.64 23.51
CA LEU A 271 15.42 -29.42 24.29
C LEU A 271 13.96 -29.30 24.73
N ARG A 272 13.73 -28.99 25.99
CA ARG A 272 12.38 -28.76 26.51
C ARG A 272 12.00 -27.28 26.45
N TYR A 273 10.76 -26.98 26.10
CA TYR A 273 10.13 -25.69 26.35
C TYR A 273 8.78 -25.93 27.03
N GLY A 274 8.23 -24.92 27.69
CA GLY A 274 6.97 -25.08 28.42
C GLY A 274 6.29 -23.79 28.81
N ALA A 275 5.37 -23.87 29.76
CA ALA A 275 4.54 -22.73 30.19
C ALA A 275 5.35 -21.52 30.70
N TYR A 276 6.59 -21.74 31.15
CA TYR A 276 7.49 -20.68 31.64
C TYR A 276 8.43 -20.13 30.57
N THR A 277 8.45 -20.70 29.36
CA THR A 277 9.23 -20.19 28.24
C THR A 277 8.62 -18.87 27.77
N ARG A 278 9.42 -17.80 27.77
CA ARG A 278 8.94 -16.45 27.43
C ARG A 278 8.99 -16.21 25.91
N VAL A 279 7.93 -15.66 25.34
CA VAL A 279 7.96 -15.13 23.96
C VAL A 279 8.44 -13.67 24.01
N LEU A 280 9.65 -13.42 23.50
CA LEU A 280 10.30 -12.12 23.51
C LEU A 280 9.89 -11.26 22.32
N LYS A 281 9.74 -9.96 22.59
CA LYS A 281 9.72 -8.93 21.55
C LYS A 281 11.13 -8.75 20.98
N ALA A 282 11.21 -8.21 19.75
CA ALA A 282 12.47 -8.01 19.03
C ALA A 282 13.55 -7.31 19.89
N ASP A 283 13.23 -6.18 20.52
CA ASP A 283 14.20 -5.40 21.31
C ASP A 283 14.77 -6.20 22.51
N ALA A 284 13.94 -7.00 23.18
CA ALA A 284 14.37 -7.81 24.32
C ALA A 284 15.24 -9.01 23.87
N PHE A 285 14.92 -9.59 22.71
CA PHE A 285 15.75 -10.63 22.12
C PHE A 285 17.09 -10.06 21.62
N ALA A 286 17.07 -8.92 20.93
CA ALA A 286 18.26 -8.22 20.45
C ALA A 286 19.24 -7.91 21.60
N ALA A 287 18.73 -7.43 22.75
CA ALA A 287 19.54 -7.21 23.94
C ALA A 287 20.14 -8.51 24.51
N ALA A 288 19.38 -9.60 24.56
CA ALA A 288 19.86 -10.90 25.02
C ALA A 288 20.93 -11.48 24.07
N PHE A 289 20.75 -11.34 22.76
CA PHE A 289 21.72 -11.75 21.76
C PHE A 289 23.03 -10.96 21.90
N ALA A 290 22.95 -9.63 22.08
CA ALA A 290 24.13 -8.77 22.26
C ALA A 290 24.99 -9.20 23.46
N GLN A 291 24.35 -9.48 24.60
CA GLN A 291 25.02 -9.95 25.80
C GLN A 291 25.71 -11.31 25.57
N ALA A 292 25.02 -12.23 24.91
CA ALA A 292 25.56 -13.56 24.61
C ALA A 292 26.70 -13.51 23.60
N GLN A 293 26.60 -12.68 22.57
CA GLN A 293 27.62 -12.52 21.53
C GLN A 293 28.93 -11.99 22.13
N ALA A 294 28.87 -10.97 22.99
CA ALA A 294 30.04 -10.40 23.66
C ALA A 294 30.81 -11.41 24.54
N LEU A 295 30.12 -12.47 25.00
CA LEU A 295 30.67 -13.53 25.87
C LEU A 295 30.96 -14.82 25.11
N SER A 296 30.70 -14.86 23.79
CA SER A 296 30.86 -16.05 22.97
C SER A 296 32.31 -16.21 22.46
N ILE A 297 32.73 -17.46 22.25
CA ILE A 297 34.06 -17.79 21.74
C ILE A 297 33.89 -18.58 20.43
N GLY A 298 34.34 -18.03 19.30
CA GLY A 298 34.42 -18.71 18.00
C GLY A 298 33.58 -18.10 16.87
N GLY A 299 33.84 -18.52 15.63
CA GLY A 299 33.24 -17.94 14.41
C GLY A 299 31.75 -18.20 14.18
N HIS A 300 31.12 -19.09 14.97
CA HIS A 300 29.68 -19.40 14.88
C HIS A 300 28.80 -18.23 15.33
N ALA A 301 29.25 -17.46 16.32
CA ALA A 301 28.58 -16.25 16.76
C ALA A 301 28.56 -15.19 15.65
N GLU A 302 29.64 -15.07 14.88
CA GLU A 302 29.72 -14.17 13.71
C GLU A 302 28.78 -14.63 12.58
N ALA A 303 28.59 -15.94 12.40
CA ALA A 303 27.67 -16.46 11.39
C ALA A 303 26.20 -16.20 11.77
N LEU A 304 25.81 -16.43 13.03
CA LEU A 304 24.47 -16.11 13.52
C LEU A 304 24.21 -14.60 13.53
N ALA A 305 25.20 -13.78 13.91
CA ALA A 305 25.11 -12.33 13.77
C ALA A 305 24.93 -11.89 12.31
N ALA A 306 25.62 -12.54 11.36
CA ALA A 306 25.42 -12.27 9.94
C ALA A 306 24.00 -12.64 9.46
N VAL A 307 23.33 -13.63 10.05
CA VAL A 307 21.91 -13.93 9.76
C VAL A 307 20.99 -12.81 10.26
N LEU A 308 21.29 -12.19 11.41
CA LEU A 308 20.53 -11.03 11.90
C LEU A 308 20.61 -9.81 10.96
N HIS A 309 21.68 -9.70 10.16
CA HIS A 309 21.88 -8.64 9.16
C HIS A 309 21.52 -9.02 7.73
N ALA A 310 21.20 -10.29 7.49
CA ALA A 310 20.94 -10.80 6.15
C ALA A 310 19.75 -10.11 5.50
N GLY A 311 19.74 -10.07 4.15
CA GLY A 311 18.76 -9.41 3.28
C GLY A 311 17.28 -9.64 3.61
N GLY A 312 16.91 -10.71 4.33
CA GLY A 312 15.52 -11.01 4.69
C GLY A 312 15.06 -10.53 6.07
N ASN A 313 15.97 -10.18 6.99
CA ASN A 313 15.59 -9.94 8.38
C ASN A 313 15.14 -8.48 8.63
N TRP A 314 13.96 -8.31 9.25
CA TRP A 314 13.36 -7.02 9.62
C TRP A 314 13.40 -6.75 11.13
N MET A 315 14.28 -7.41 11.88
CA MET A 315 14.40 -7.23 13.33
C MET A 315 15.02 -5.87 13.66
N ALA A 316 14.23 -4.99 14.27
CA ALA A 316 14.73 -3.71 14.77
C ALA A 316 15.83 -3.90 15.83
N GLY A 317 16.85 -3.04 15.79
CA GLY A 317 17.98 -3.11 16.73
C GLY A 317 19.02 -4.18 16.40
N ASN A 318 18.90 -4.86 15.26
CA ASN A 318 19.88 -5.86 14.80
C ASN A 318 21.31 -5.30 14.71
N ALA A 319 21.47 -4.03 14.33
CA ALA A 319 22.77 -3.33 14.25
C ALA A 319 23.49 -3.33 15.60
N SER A 320 22.84 -2.80 16.64
CA SER A 320 23.38 -2.77 18.00
C SER A 320 23.62 -4.18 18.55
N ALA A 321 22.68 -5.10 18.31
CA ALA A 321 22.77 -6.47 18.81
C ALA A 321 23.99 -7.25 18.31
N ALA A 322 24.49 -6.90 17.14
CA ALA A 322 25.59 -7.57 16.48
C ALA A 322 26.88 -6.73 16.40
N GLY A 323 26.92 -5.60 17.12
CA GLY A 323 28.10 -4.74 17.23
C GLY A 323 28.32 -3.77 16.07
N MET A 324 27.33 -3.55 15.20
CA MET A 324 27.36 -2.51 14.16
C MET A 324 26.87 -1.16 14.70
N ALA A 325 27.72 -0.14 14.66
CA ALA A 325 27.40 1.23 15.05
C ALA A 325 26.64 2.01 13.95
N THR A 326 25.65 1.39 13.31
CA THR A 326 24.79 2.07 12.33
C THR A 326 23.60 2.69 13.05
N GLU A 327 23.46 4.01 12.94
CA GLU A 327 22.37 4.78 13.52
C GLU A 327 21.63 5.58 12.44
N GLY A 328 20.42 6.01 12.76
CA GLY A 328 19.64 6.82 11.83
C GLY A 328 18.29 7.23 12.41
N GLY A 329 17.65 8.13 11.69
CA GLY A 329 16.34 8.66 12.03
C GLY A 329 15.61 9.15 10.79
N ILE A 330 14.28 9.19 10.90
CA ILE A 330 13.42 9.81 9.91
C ILE A 330 12.93 11.12 10.50
N ASP A 331 13.19 12.21 9.78
CA ASP A 331 12.70 13.53 10.13
C ASP A 331 11.28 13.69 9.59
N LYS A 332 11.01 13.19 8.37
CA LYS A 332 9.70 13.30 7.68
C LYS A 332 9.37 12.05 6.87
N LEU A 333 8.10 11.64 6.91
CA LEU A 333 7.61 10.48 6.18
C LEU A 333 6.20 10.71 5.61
N LEU A 334 6.12 11.00 4.31
CA LEU A 334 4.89 11.31 3.60
C LEU A 334 4.45 10.13 2.74
N MET A 335 3.32 9.51 3.10
CA MET A 335 2.76 8.35 2.41
C MET A 335 1.81 8.77 1.28
N VAL A 336 1.93 8.11 0.13
CA VAL A 336 0.96 8.19 -0.98
C VAL A 336 0.43 6.79 -1.27
N PRO A 337 -0.87 6.52 -0.99
CA PRO A 337 -1.48 5.24 -1.30
C PRO A 337 -1.33 4.86 -2.78
N GLY A 338 -1.00 3.59 -3.03
CA GLY A 338 -0.77 3.04 -4.37
C GLY A 338 0.51 3.52 -5.07
N PHE A 339 1.41 4.20 -4.36
CA PHE A 339 2.70 4.68 -4.88
C PHE A 339 3.89 4.33 -4.00
N GLY A 340 3.85 4.68 -2.71
CA GLY A 340 5.03 4.64 -1.87
C GLY A 340 5.05 5.70 -0.78
N CYS A 341 6.25 6.03 -0.31
CA CYS A 341 6.51 7.11 0.63
C CYS A 341 7.65 8.01 0.18
N PHE A 342 7.56 9.29 0.50
CA PHE A 342 8.69 10.22 0.51
C PHE A 342 9.28 10.23 1.91
N ALA A 343 10.59 9.99 2.02
CA ALA A 343 11.30 9.98 3.28
C ALA A 343 12.43 11.01 3.26
N ASP A 344 12.52 11.77 4.35
CA ASP A 344 13.63 12.65 4.64
C ASP A 344 14.17 12.32 6.02
N GLY A 345 15.49 12.23 6.15
CA GLY A 345 16.09 11.82 7.41
C GLY A 345 17.60 11.82 7.38
N TRP A 346 18.17 11.01 8.26
CA TRP A 346 19.60 10.82 8.35
C TRP A 346 19.95 9.37 8.72
N ALA A 347 21.11 8.93 8.28
CA ALA A 347 21.68 7.64 8.60
C ALA A 347 23.21 7.75 8.60
N VAL A 348 23.84 7.16 9.61
CA VAL A 348 25.29 7.19 9.82
C VAL A 348 25.78 5.77 10.04
N SER A 349 26.83 5.40 9.32
CA SER A 349 27.53 4.14 9.51
C SER A 349 29.04 4.43 9.46
N PRO A 350 29.76 4.36 10.59
CA PRO A 350 31.19 4.67 10.64
C PRO A 350 32.07 3.69 9.87
N ALA A 351 31.61 2.44 9.72
CA ALA A 351 32.39 1.34 9.18
C ALA A 351 32.03 0.99 7.73
N LYS A 352 30.82 1.32 7.27
CA LYS A 352 30.30 0.89 5.96
C LYS A 352 29.63 2.04 5.23
N ARG A 353 29.70 2.02 3.90
CA ARG A 353 28.99 3.00 3.09
C ARG A 353 27.52 2.60 2.98
N ILE A 354 26.63 3.58 3.12
CA ILE A 354 25.20 3.39 2.87
C ILE A 354 24.97 3.39 1.35
N GLU A 355 24.36 2.32 0.86
CA GLU A 355 24.02 2.14 -0.56
C GLU A 355 22.58 2.56 -0.84
N THR A 356 21.61 2.03 -0.08
CA THR A 356 20.18 2.30 -0.31
C THR A 356 19.35 2.14 0.96
N PHE A 357 18.06 2.41 0.85
CA PHE A 357 17.08 2.29 1.93
C PHE A 357 15.92 1.40 1.51
N GLN A 358 15.40 0.64 2.47
CA GLN A 358 14.13 -0.05 2.32
C GLN A 358 13.25 0.31 3.51
N MET A 359 11.94 0.22 3.36
CA MET A 359 11.03 0.48 4.46
C MET A 359 9.89 -0.51 4.46
N ARG A 360 9.59 -1.06 5.63
CA ARG A 360 8.42 -1.90 5.83
C ARG A 360 7.33 -1.11 6.55
N VAL A 361 6.14 -1.09 5.99
CA VAL A 361 4.92 -0.54 6.60
C VAL A 361 3.85 -1.61 6.52
N GLY A 362 3.46 -2.16 7.68
CA GLY A 362 2.62 -3.36 7.72
C GLY A 362 3.31 -4.54 7.01
N ASP A 363 2.66 -5.07 5.98
CA ASP A 363 3.18 -6.17 5.16
C ASP A 363 3.83 -5.71 3.86
N CYS A 364 3.82 -4.41 3.58
CA CYS A 364 4.42 -3.85 2.39
C CYS A 364 5.89 -3.51 2.64
N VAL A 365 6.77 -4.00 1.77
CA VAL A 365 8.17 -3.58 1.69
C VAL A 365 8.33 -2.62 0.50
N LEU A 366 8.91 -1.46 0.79
CA LEU A 366 9.16 -0.37 -0.14
C LEU A 366 10.66 -0.24 -0.35
N ALA A 367 11.08 0.04 -1.58
CA ALA A 367 12.48 0.21 -1.92
C ALA A 367 12.76 1.63 -2.39
N ALA A 368 13.85 2.23 -1.91
CA ALA A 368 14.33 3.51 -2.40
C ALA A 368 14.74 3.40 -3.87
N GLY A 369 14.23 4.30 -4.70
CA GLY A 369 14.69 4.45 -6.07
C GLY A 369 16.07 5.10 -6.10
N GLU A 370 17.04 4.49 -6.78
CA GLU A 370 18.41 5.01 -6.91
C GLU A 370 18.41 6.41 -7.53
N GLY A 371 17.68 6.60 -8.64
CA GLY A 371 17.53 7.88 -9.32
C GLY A 371 16.73 8.94 -8.55
N SER A 372 16.16 8.58 -7.41
CA SER A 372 15.30 9.43 -6.57
C SER A 372 15.87 9.60 -5.16
N THR A 373 17.12 9.19 -4.93
CA THR A 373 17.80 9.27 -3.63
C THR A 373 18.90 10.31 -3.70
N SER A 374 18.82 11.31 -2.84
CA SER A 374 19.85 12.32 -2.66
C SER A 374 20.45 12.22 -1.26
N PHE A 375 21.76 12.49 -1.16
CA PHE A 375 22.47 12.56 0.11
C PHE A 375 22.96 13.99 0.35
N ARG A 376 22.93 14.45 1.60
CA ARG A 376 23.35 15.78 2.01
C ARG A 376 24.14 15.75 3.32
N PRO A 377 25.00 16.74 3.58
CA PRO A 377 25.74 16.81 4.83
C PRO A 377 24.81 17.12 6.03
N ARG A 378 25.13 16.56 7.19
CA ARG A 378 24.47 16.84 8.48
C ARG A 378 25.52 17.29 9.50
N PRO A 379 25.97 18.56 9.46
CA PRO A 379 27.01 19.06 10.36
C PRO A 379 26.55 19.08 11.83
N ASP A 380 25.24 19.12 12.06
CA ASP A 380 24.61 19.00 13.38
C ASP A 380 24.93 17.65 14.06
N LEU A 381 25.22 16.61 13.28
CA LEU A 381 25.58 15.28 13.78
C LEU A 381 27.07 15.12 14.07
N ALA A 382 27.91 16.10 13.69
CA ALA A 382 29.37 16.00 13.78
C ALA A 382 29.90 15.92 15.23
N SER A 383 29.19 16.51 16.19
CA SER A 383 29.55 16.46 17.61
C SER A 383 29.34 15.06 18.22
N VAL A 384 28.44 14.26 17.65
CA VAL A 384 28.07 12.92 18.16
C VAL A 384 28.84 11.83 17.42
N PHE A 385 28.94 11.91 16.09
CA PHE A 385 29.50 10.84 15.25
C PHE A 385 30.87 11.19 14.64
N GLY A 386 31.43 12.35 14.97
CA GLY A 386 32.64 12.89 14.37
C GLY A 386 32.38 13.68 13.08
N GLY A 387 33.18 14.72 12.85
CA GLY A 387 33.16 15.49 11.61
C GLY A 387 33.87 14.76 10.45
N GLY A 388 33.56 15.12 9.21
CA GLY A 388 34.27 14.65 8.01
C GLY A 388 33.42 13.72 7.13
N GLY A 389 34.04 12.66 6.59
CA GLY A 389 33.42 11.80 5.57
C GLY A 389 32.13 11.11 6.01
N THR A 390 32.01 10.75 7.29
CA THR A 390 30.86 10.06 7.87
C THR A 390 29.60 10.93 7.90
N THR A 391 29.72 12.22 8.24
CA THR A 391 28.59 13.16 8.34
C THR A 391 28.33 13.93 7.04
N ALA A 392 29.25 13.90 6.08
CA ALA A 392 29.11 14.55 4.77
C ALA A 392 27.98 13.96 3.90
N ARG A 393 27.61 12.69 4.13
CA ARG A 393 26.52 11.99 3.44
C ARG A 393 25.47 11.43 4.40
N ALA A 394 25.39 11.97 5.61
CA ALA A 394 24.52 11.43 6.63
C ALA A 394 23.04 11.77 6.40
N GLY A 395 22.72 12.94 5.86
CA GLY A 395 21.33 13.29 5.51
C GLY A 395 20.91 12.65 4.21
N PHE A 396 19.65 12.26 4.09
CA PHE A 396 19.09 11.73 2.85
C PHE A 396 17.66 12.20 2.60
N SER A 397 17.30 12.29 1.32
CA SER A 397 15.91 12.39 0.86
C SER A 397 15.70 11.35 -0.22
N THR A 398 14.66 10.54 -0.10
CA THR A 398 14.43 9.40 -1.01
C THR A 398 12.94 9.14 -1.24
N VAL A 399 12.63 8.55 -2.39
CA VAL A 399 11.31 8.01 -2.70
C VAL A 399 11.35 6.49 -2.58
N LEU A 400 10.62 5.96 -1.59
CA LEU A 400 10.46 4.52 -1.40
C LEU A 400 9.20 4.06 -2.10
N GLN A 401 9.35 3.41 -3.26
CA GLN A 401 8.23 3.00 -4.09
C GLN A 401 7.72 1.60 -3.71
N GLY A 402 6.41 1.41 -3.83
CA GLY A 402 5.73 0.14 -3.64
C GLY A 402 4.22 0.30 -3.43
N ALA A 403 3.47 -0.78 -3.59
CA ALA A 403 2.00 -0.76 -3.54
C ALA A 403 1.47 -0.67 -2.10
N LEU A 404 1.61 0.50 -1.48
CA LEU A 404 1.05 0.81 -0.17
C LEU A 404 -0.49 0.88 -0.22
N PRO A 405 -1.22 0.09 0.57
CA PRO A 405 -2.67 0.21 0.65
C PRO A 405 -3.08 1.50 1.39
N PRO A 406 -4.30 2.01 1.16
CA PRO A 406 -4.76 3.27 1.77
C PRO A 406 -4.94 3.20 3.29
N ASP A 407 -5.08 2.01 3.84
CA ASP A 407 -5.21 1.68 5.26
C ASP A 407 -3.91 1.11 5.85
N ALA A 408 -2.78 1.29 5.17
CA ALA A 408 -1.47 0.85 5.66
C ALA A 408 -1.21 1.40 7.07
N ALA A 409 -1.21 0.50 8.05
CA ALA A 409 -1.02 0.80 9.46
C ALA A 409 0.15 0.01 10.02
N GLY A 410 0.73 0.49 11.11
CA GLY A 410 1.84 -0.15 11.81
C GLY A 410 3.03 0.78 12.01
N ALA A 411 3.91 0.42 12.93
CA ALA A 411 5.16 1.15 13.14
C ALA A 411 6.09 0.90 11.93
N PRO A 412 6.48 1.93 11.16
CA PRO A 412 7.37 1.73 10.04
C PRO A 412 8.72 1.22 10.52
N LEU A 413 9.33 0.33 9.75
CA LEU A 413 10.71 -0.12 9.96
C LEU A 413 11.55 0.39 8.79
N LEU A 414 12.56 1.19 9.08
CA LEU A 414 13.55 1.64 8.11
C LEU A 414 14.71 0.67 8.11
N ARG A 415 15.07 0.15 6.95
CA ARG A 415 16.30 -0.60 6.73
C ARG A 415 17.30 0.26 5.96
N ILE A 416 18.47 0.45 6.56
CA ILE A 416 19.64 1.03 5.93
C ILE A 416 20.45 -0.13 5.34
N VAL A 417 20.64 -0.13 4.03
CA VAL A 417 21.39 -1.18 3.31
C VAL A 417 22.77 -0.65 2.97
N HIS A 418 23.80 -1.41 3.33
CA HIS A 418 25.20 -1.09 3.04
C HIS A 418 25.65 -1.70 1.72
N ASP A 419 26.77 -1.20 1.20
CA ASP A 419 27.42 -1.64 -0.05
C ASP A 419 27.82 -3.13 -0.09
N ASP A 420 27.93 -3.79 1.07
CA ASP A 420 28.18 -5.22 1.18
C ASP A 420 26.90 -6.08 1.31
N GLY A 421 25.73 -5.47 1.12
CA GLY A 421 24.43 -6.12 1.24
C GLY A 421 23.92 -6.34 2.67
N THR A 422 24.72 -6.02 3.70
CA THR A 422 24.26 -6.07 5.10
C THR A 422 23.31 -4.91 5.41
N GLY A 423 22.40 -5.10 6.36
CA GLY A 423 21.45 -4.05 6.72
C GLY A 423 21.29 -3.80 8.22
N ALA A 424 21.05 -2.55 8.57
CA ALA A 424 20.61 -2.10 9.89
C ALA A 424 19.12 -1.75 9.84
N VAL A 425 18.31 -2.31 10.74
CA VAL A 425 16.87 -2.05 10.82
C VAL A 425 16.57 -1.21 12.04
N LEU A 426 15.91 -0.08 11.80
CA LEU A 426 15.53 0.94 12.76
C LEU A 426 14.02 1.03 12.83
N ARG A 427 13.49 1.15 14.05
CA ARG A 427 12.07 1.41 14.26
C ARG A 427 11.79 2.90 14.15
N ILE A 428 10.81 3.26 13.33
CA ILE A 428 10.35 4.64 13.17
C ILE A 428 9.10 4.85 14.02
N GLU A 429 8.99 6.05 14.60
CA GLU A 429 7.82 6.41 15.40
C GLU A 429 6.56 6.45 14.50
N PRO A 430 5.46 5.74 14.86
CA PRO A 430 4.27 5.68 14.02
C PRO A 430 3.67 7.03 13.65
N LYS A 431 3.80 8.04 14.53
CA LYS A 431 3.28 9.41 14.31
C LYS A 431 3.98 10.16 13.17
N LEU A 432 5.17 9.72 12.74
CA LEU A 432 5.90 10.35 11.63
C LEU A 432 5.29 9.96 10.28
N LEU A 433 4.66 8.78 10.19
CA LEU A 433 3.97 8.32 9.00
C LEU A 433 2.66 9.09 8.85
N ARG A 434 2.62 10.04 7.91
CA ARG A 434 1.42 10.81 7.59
C ARG A 434 1.09 10.71 6.11
N ARG A 435 -0.21 10.73 5.79
CA ARG A 435 -0.66 10.78 4.38
C ARG A 435 -0.29 12.14 3.79
N LEU A 436 0.25 12.14 2.57
CA LEU A 436 0.54 13.35 1.82
C LEU A 436 -0.76 14.06 1.45
N ASP A 437 -0.88 15.32 1.83
CA ASP A 437 -1.84 16.27 1.30
C ASP A 437 -1.12 17.19 0.29
N PRO A 438 -1.36 17.07 -1.02
CA PRO A 438 -0.67 17.90 -2.02
C PRO A 438 -0.88 19.41 -1.83
N VAL A 439 -1.94 19.82 -1.14
CA VAL A 439 -2.25 21.23 -0.88
C VAL A 439 -1.48 21.71 0.36
N ALA A 440 -1.53 20.97 1.46
CA ALA A 440 -0.87 21.38 2.71
C ALA A 440 0.64 21.10 2.73
N ASP A 441 1.07 19.99 2.14
CA ASP A 441 2.45 19.48 2.18
C ASP A 441 3.24 19.78 0.91
N GLY A 442 2.63 20.49 -0.03
CA GLY A 442 3.19 20.70 -1.37
C GLY A 442 4.55 21.37 -1.36
N GLU A 443 4.70 22.48 -0.64
CA GLU A 443 5.96 23.22 -0.56
C GLU A 443 7.06 22.44 0.18
N GLU A 444 6.68 21.62 1.16
CA GLU A 444 7.61 20.74 1.86
C GLU A 444 8.17 19.68 0.91
N LEU A 445 7.30 19.06 0.11
CA LEU A 445 7.74 18.07 -0.88
C LEU A 445 8.60 18.71 -1.98
N LEU A 446 8.25 19.92 -2.43
CA LEU A 446 9.04 20.67 -3.41
C LEU A 446 10.40 21.13 -2.85
N THR A 447 10.53 21.28 -1.54
CA THR A 447 11.84 21.53 -0.91
C THR A 447 12.74 20.29 -1.00
N LEU A 448 12.17 19.09 -0.86
CA LEU A 448 12.89 17.82 -1.00
C LEU A 448 13.20 17.48 -2.47
N PHE A 449 12.28 17.80 -3.37
CA PHE A 449 12.38 17.53 -4.81
C PHE A 449 12.04 18.79 -5.62
N PRO A 450 12.96 19.76 -5.75
CA PRO A 450 12.68 21.02 -6.45
C PRO A 450 12.32 20.84 -7.94
N ALA A 451 12.86 19.78 -8.55
CA ALA A 451 12.62 19.43 -9.94
C ALA A 451 11.63 18.25 -10.09
N ILE A 452 10.66 18.10 -9.18
CA ILE A 452 9.79 16.91 -9.06
C ILE A 452 9.17 16.41 -10.39
N ARG A 453 8.84 17.32 -11.33
CA ARG A 453 8.30 16.99 -12.66
C ARG A 453 9.26 16.26 -13.61
N HIS A 454 10.56 16.39 -13.35
CA HIS A 454 11.65 15.78 -14.10
C HIS A 454 12.20 14.54 -13.41
N GLU A 455 11.73 14.23 -12.20
CA GLU A 455 12.12 13.03 -11.47
C GLU A 455 11.53 11.78 -12.14
N PRO A 456 12.25 10.64 -12.12
CA PRO A 456 11.83 9.41 -12.80
C PRO A 456 10.54 8.81 -12.22
N PHE A 457 10.16 9.20 -11.00
CA PHE A 457 8.95 8.72 -10.32
C PHE A 457 7.69 9.53 -10.62
N TRP A 458 7.79 10.67 -11.31
CA TRP A 458 6.68 11.63 -11.43
C TRP A 458 5.43 11.04 -12.07
N ASP A 459 5.58 10.29 -13.17
CA ASP A 459 4.43 9.71 -13.87
C ASP A 459 3.71 8.64 -13.02
N ALA A 460 4.48 7.83 -12.28
CA ALA A 460 3.91 6.86 -11.33
C ALA A 460 3.21 7.56 -10.15
N PHE A 461 3.76 8.68 -9.68
CA PHE A 461 3.13 9.53 -8.67
C PHE A 461 1.83 10.14 -9.17
N LEU A 462 1.80 10.71 -10.38
CA LEU A 462 0.60 11.25 -11.01
C LEU A 462 -0.50 10.19 -11.20
N ALA A 463 -0.13 9.00 -11.66
CA ALA A 463 -1.08 7.91 -11.82
C ALA A 463 -1.71 7.50 -10.48
N ALA A 464 -0.92 7.46 -9.41
CA ALA A 464 -1.43 7.20 -8.06
C ALA A 464 -2.31 8.35 -7.55
N GLN A 465 -1.94 9.60 -7.77
CA GLN A 465 -2.78 10.76 -7.41
C GLN A 465 -4.12 10.73 -8.14
N ARG A 466 -4.13 10.44 -9.45
CA ARG A 466 -5.37 10.29 -10.23
C ARG A 466 -6.29 9.23 -9.63
N ARG A 467 -5.76 8.05 -9.29
CA ARG A 467 -6.53 6.98 -8.62
C ARG A 467 -7.04 7.44 -7.25
N ASN A 468 -6.19 8.10 -6.46
CA ASN A 468 -6.56 8.58 -5.13
C ASN A 468 -7.67 9.64 -5.19
N LEU A 469 -7.59 10.61 -6.11
CA LEU A 469 -8.63 11.61 -6.33
C LEU A 469 -9.93 10.97 -6.84
N GLY A 470 -9.83 10.01 -7.76
CA GLY A 470 -10.99 9.21 -8.20
C GLY A 470 -11.66 8.43 -7.06
N ASN A 471 -10.88 7.87 -6.13
CA ASN A 471 -11.40 7.15 -4.96
C ASN A 471 -11.95 8.07 -3.86
N LEU A 472 -11.53 9.34 -3.83
CA LEU A 472 -12.06 10.36 -2.93
C LEU A 472 -13.40 10.91 -3.40
N ARG A 473 -13.67 10.86 -4.70
CA ARG A 473 -14.97 11.21 -5.29
C ARG A 473 -16.06 10.34 -4.68
N ARG A 474 -16.96 10.97 -3.92
CA ARG A 474 -18.05 10.29 -3.21
C ARG A 474 -19.34 11.06 -3.37
N GLU A 475 -20.45 10.34 -3.31
CA GLU A 475 -21.77 10.97 -3.29
C GLU A 475 -21.89 11.87 -2.03
N PRO A 476 -22.27 13.15 -2.18
CA PRO A 476 -22.49 14.03 -1.04
C PRO A 476 -23.61 13.50 -0.13
N ALA A 477 -23.44 13.64 1.18
CA ALA A 477 -24.47 13.29 2.14
C ALA A 477 -25.65 14.26 2.01
N LYS A 478 -26.84 13.72 1.73
CA LYS A 478 -28.07 14.49 1.56
C LYS A 478 -28.71 14.73 2.92
N LEU A 479 -28.63 15.96 3.43
CA LEU A 479 -29.36 16.35 4.63
C LEU A 479 -30.78 16.79 4.28
N ARG A 480 -30.93 17.47 3.14
CA ARG A 480 -32.22 17.79 2.55
C ARG A 480 -32.11 17.87 1.04
N ALA A 481 -33.07 17.30 0.33
CA ALA A 481 -33.17 17.37 -1.12
C ALA A 481 -34.57 17.85 -1.51
N ALA A 482 -34.61 18.87 -2.36
CA ALA A 482 -35.81 19.41 -2.98
C ALA A 482 -35.54 19.53 -4.50
N PRO A 483 -35.92 18.51 -5.29
CA PRO A 483 -35.74 18.52 -6.73
C PRO A 483 -36.42 19.74 -7.39
N CYS A 484 -35.81 20.26 -8.45
CA CYS A 484 -36.31 21.42 -9.19
C CYS A 484 -35.76 21.41 -10.62
N GLU A 485 -36.49 22.03 -11.56
CA GLU A 485 -36.10 22.06 -12.98
C GLU A 485 -34.86 22.93 -13.24
N ARG A 486 -34.65 23.96 -12.41
CA ARG A 486 -33.59 24.96 -12.57
C ARG A 486 -32.88 25.14 -11.24
N LEU A 487 -31.56 25.03 -11.21
CA LEU A 487 -30.81 24.95 -9.95
C LEU A 487 -29.64 25.93 -9.87
N VAL A 488 -29.53 26.68 -8.79
CA VAL A 488 -28.25 27.31 -8.42
C VAL A 488 -27.56 26.45 -7.37
N VAL A 489 -26.38 25.94 -7.66
CA VAL A 489 -25.55 25.18 -6.72
C VAL A 489 -24.51 26.12 -6.13
N VAL A 490 -24.54 26.32 -4.82
CA VAL A 490 -23.63 27.21 -4.10
C VAL A 490 -22.78 26.41 -3.13
N ARG A 491 -21.46 26.42 -3.33
CA ARG A 491 -20.50 25.83 -2.41
C ARG A 491 -20.16 26.83 -1.31
N LEU A 492 -20.47 26.48 -0.07
CA LEU A 492 -20.18 27.37 1.07
C LEU A 492 -18.67 27.52 1.31
N PRO A 493 -18.22 28.72 1.71
CA PRO A 493 -16.87 28.96 2.22
C PRO A 493 -16.59 28.19 3.52
N GLY A 494 -15.31 28.05 3.87
CA GLY A 494 -14.90 27.36 5.11
C GLY A 494 -14.97 28.28 6.33
N GLU A 495 -14.84 29.59 6.15
CA GLU A 495 -14.93 30.56 7.23
C GLU A 495 -16.39 30.92 7.57
N VAL A 496 -16.72 30.87 8.86
CA VAL A 496 -18.09 31.13 9.37
C VAL A 496 -18.59 32.52 8.98
N GLY A 497 -17.73 33.55 9.02
CA GLY A 497 -18.10 34.92 8.62
C GLY A 497 -18.49 35.01 7.13
N ASN A 498 -17.68 34.40 6.26
CA ASN A 498 -17.97 34.34 4.82
C ASN A 498 -19.21 33.50 4.53
N LEU A 499 -19.44 32.43 5.28
CA LEU A 499 -20.62 31.58 5.15
C LEU A 499 -21.88 32.39 5.44
N ASN A 500 -21.90 33.17 6.52
CA ASN A 500 -23.03 34.03 6.86
C ASN A 500 -23.28 35.09 5.76
N LEU A 501 -22.21 35.67 5.21
CA LEU A 501 -22.33 36.58 4.06
C LEU A 501 -22.98 35.90 2.84
N VAL A 502 -22.67 34.63 2.56
CA VAL A 502 -23.33 33.88 1.48
C VAL A 502 -24.83 33.74 1.74
N TYR A 503 -25.23 33.34 2.95
CA TYR A 503 -26.64 33.20 3.31
C TYR A 503 -27.40 34.53 3.25
N ASP A 504 -26.80 35.62 3.72
CA ASP A 504 -27.39 36.97 3.63
C ASP A 504 -27.65 37.38 2.17
N ARG A 505 -26.70 37.05 1.28
CA ARG A 505 -26.83 37.32 -0.17
C ARG A 505 -27.87 36.42 -0.82
N LEU A 506 -27.91 35.14 -0.47
CA LEU A 506 -28.94 34.21 -0.90
C LEU A 506 -30.33 34.74 -0.51
N ALA A 507 -30.55 35.06 0.77
CA ALA A 507 -31.84 35.55 1.27
C ALA A 507 -32.32 36.80 0.52
N ARG A 508 -31.41 37.72 0.21
CA ARG A 508 -31.74 38.97 -0.50
C ARG A 508 -32.12 38.77 -1.97
N HIS A 509 -31.46 37.86 -2.66
CA HIS A 509 -31.56 37.73 -4.12
C HIS A 509 -32.33 36.49 -4.59
N LEU A 510 -32.68 35.57 -3.68
CA LEU A 510 -33.53 34.41 -3.98
C LEU A 510 -34.85 34.78 -4.69
N PRO A 511 -35.55 35.89 -4.35
CA PRO A 511 -36.75 36.30 -5.07
C PRO A 511 -36.52 36.71 -6.53
N GLU A 512 -35.27 36.99 -6.93
CA GLU A 512 -34.94 37.30 -8.33
C GLU A 512 -34.91 36.05 -9.22
N LEU A 513 -34.86 34.85 -8.61
CA LEU A 513 -34.98 33.61 -9.34
C LEU A 513 -36.44 33.40 -9.76
N GLY A 514 -36.66 33.05 -11.02
CA GLY A 514 -38.00 32.78 -11.55
C GLY A 514 -38.67 31.58 -10.86
N PRO A 515 -40.01 31.47 -10.93
CA PRO A 515 -40.76 30.38 -10.31
C PRO A 515 -40.23 29.03 -10.80
N GLY A 516 -40.07 28.06 -9.90
CA GLY A 516 -39.54 26.72 -10.20
C GLY A 516 -38.01 26.59 -10.17
N ALA A 517 -37.28 27.70 -9.96
CA ALA A 517 -35.85 27.64 -9.68
C ALA A 517 -35.58 27.40 -8.18
N GLY A 518 -34.67 26.47 -7.88
CA GLY A 518 -34.23 26.16 -6.54
C GLY A 518 -32.76 26.47 -6.29
N VAL A 519 -32.34 26.34 -5.03
CA VAL A 519 -30.95 26.50 -4.60
C VAL A 519 -30.49 25.25 -3.86
N CYS A 520 -29.34 24.71 -4.26
CA CYS A 520 -28.63 23.66 -3.54
C CYS A 520 -27.40 24.26 -2.86
N ILE A 521 -27.39 24.21 -1.55
CA ILE A 521 -26.26 24.63 -0.74
C ILE A 521 -25.40 23.40 -0.43
N VAL A 522 -24.09 23.51 -0.66
CA VAL A 522 -23.14 22.44 -0.38
C VAL A 522 -22.16 22.87 0.71
N ALA A 523 -22.23 22.22 1.86
CA ALA A 523 -21.38 22.47 3.01
C ALA A 523 -20.28 21.40 3.14
N ASP A 524 -19.22 21.68 3.89
CA ASP A 524 -18.30 20.62 4.34
C ASP A 524 -18.75 20.01 5.68
N GLN A 525 -18.15 18.88 6.05
CA GLN A 525 -18.37 18.23 7.35
C GLN A 525 -17.61 18.92 8.51
N GLY A 526 -16.94 20.03 8.26
CA GLY A 526 -16.01 20.67 9.19
C GLY A 526 -16.69 21.60 10.20
N ARG A 527 -15.90 22.58 10.67
CA ARG A 527 -16.28 23.50 11.76
C ARG A 527 -17.52 24.36 11.44
N GLY A 528 -17.76 24.65 10.16
CA GLY A 528 -18.90 25.45 9.70
C GLY A 528 -20.23 24.70 9.63
N ARG A 529 -20.24 23.37 9.82
CA ARG A 529 -21.43 22.54 9.59
C ARG A 529 -22.65 22.96 10.42
N ALA A 530 -22.45 23.24 11.71
CA ALA A 530 -23.56 23.61 12.60
C ALA A 530 -24.18 24.96 12.21
N GLU A 531 -23.34 25.95 11.89
CA GLU A 531 -23.81 27.26 11.40
C GLU A 531 -24.53 27.10 10.06
N ALA A 532 -23.98 26.33 9.12
CA ALA A 532 -24.62 26.05 7.83
C ALA A 532 -26.03 25.48 7.99
N LEU A 533 -26.20 24.53 8.92
CA LEU A 533 -27.49 23.92 9.22
C LEU A 533 -28.49 24.92 9.80
N MET A 534 -28.04 25.73 10.78
CA MET A 534 -28.87 26.76 11.39
C MET A 534 -29.35 27.78 10.35
N ARG A 535 -28.41 28.36 9.58
CA ARG A 535 -28.72 29.35 8.54
C ARG A 535 -29.58 28.78 7.41
N PHE A 536 -29.41 27.51 7.09
CA PHE A 536 -30.28 26.82 6.13
C PHE A 536 -31.72 26.76 6.61
N GLU A 537 -31.96 26.40 7.87
CA GLU A 537 -33.31 26.35 8.42
C GLU A 537 -33.95 27.74 8.54
N GLU A 538 -33.17 28.76 8.90
CA GLU A 538 -33.61 30.17 8.89
C GLU A 538 -34.04 30.62 7.49
N LEU A 539 -33.20 30.39 6.47
CA LEU A 539 -33.50 30.74 5.09
C LEU A 539 -34.75 29.99 4.59
N ARG A 540 -34.86 28.70 4.92
CA ARG A 540 -36.00 27.86 4.54
C ARG A 540 -37.31 28.30 5.17
N ALA A 541 -37.29 28.79 6.40
CA ALA A 541 -38.50 29.31 7.05
C ALA A 541 -39.02 30.59 6.37
N GLY A 542 -38.14 31.34 5.68
CA GLY A 542 -38.46 32.62 5.04
C GLY A 542 -38.74 32.56 3.53
N THR A 543 -38.80 31.37 2.91
CA THR A 543 -38.98 31.25 1.45
C THR A 543 -39.78 30.01 1.03
N GLU A 544 -40.48 30.13 -0.09
CA GLU A 544 -41.17 29.02 -0.75
C GLU A 544 -40.31 28.35 -1.84
N ALA A 545 -39.14 28.92 -2.18
CA ALA A 545 -38.27 28.35 -3.19
C ALA A 545 -37.74 26.95 -2.76
N PRO A 546 -37.58 26.00 -3.69
CA PRO A 546 -36.98 24.71 -3.38
C PRO A 546 -35.54 24.87 -2.87
N LEU A 547 -35.28 24.45 -1.63
CA LEU A 547 -33.94 24.50 -1.02
C LEU A 547 -33.42 23.10 -0.68
N SER A 548 -32.18 22.83 -1.07
CA SER A 548 -31.46 21.60 -0.77
C SER A 548 -30.18 21.90 0.02
N LEU A 549 -29.80 20.98 0.92
CA LEU A 549 -28.56 21.03 1.69
C LEU A 549 -27.85 19.68 1.59
N LEU A 550 -26.67 19.69 0.97
CA LEU A 550 -25.81 18.53 0.80
C LEU A 550 -24.46 18.79 1.49
N VAL A 551 -23.78 17.72 1.88
CA VAL A 551 -22.52 17.80 2.62
C VAL A 551 -21.43 16.93 2.01
N VAL A 552 -20.25 17.52 1.81
CA VAL A 552 -19.04 16.86 1.29
C VAL A 552 -18.00 16.64 2.40
N PRO A 553 -17.16 15.59 2.32
CA PRO A 553 -16.24 15.23 3.40
C PRO A 553 -15.00 16.14 3.49
N HIS A 554 -14.71 16.94 2.47
CA HIS A 554 -13.52 17.77 2.38
C HIS A 554 -13.84 19.25 2.19
N GLY A 555 -12.85 20.11 2.46
CA GLY A 555 -13.02 21.56 2.32
C GLY A 555 -13.03 22.05 0.87
N HIS A 556 -12.47 21.32 -0.09
CA HIS A 556 -12.25 21.79 -1.47
C HIS A 556 -13.53 22.10 -2.28
N ASP A 557 -13.38 22.57 -3.52
CA ASP A 557 -14.51 22.76 -4.43
C ASP A 557 -15.13 21.40 -4.83
N ILE A 558 -16.28 21.44 -5.50
CA ILE A 558 -17.18 20.29 -5.68
C ILE A 558 -17.43 19.91 -7.14
N LEU A 559 -16.59 20.33 -8.08
CA LEU A 559 -16.81 20.02 -9.50
C LEU A 559 -16.85 18.50 -9.76
N SER A 560 -16.04 17.71 -9.05
CA SER A 560 -16.05 16.24 -9.12
C SER A 560 -17.32 15.62 -8.53
N GLU A 561 -17.93 16.27 -7.54
CA GLU A 561 -19.15 15.81 -6.86
C GLU A 561 -20.43 16.34 -7.51
N LEU A 562 -20.32 17.39 -8.32
CA LEU A 562 -21.44 18.06 -8.99
C LEU A 562 -22.32 17.08 -9.79
N PRO A 563 -21.79 16.05 -10.49
CA PRO A 563 -22.62 15.04 -11.14
C PRO A 563 -23.62 14.36 -10.19
N PHE A 564 -23.23 14.05 -8.95
CA PHE A 564 -24.14 13.46 -7.96
C PHE A 564 -25.20 14.44 -7.50
N VAL A 565 -24.83 15.71 -7.31
CA VAL A 565 -25.79 16.78 -6.96
C VAL A 565 -26.84 16.93 -8.06
N LEU A 566 -26.41 16.99 -9.31
CA LEU A 566 -27.30 17.14 -10.46
C LEU A 566 -28.17 15.90 -10.69
N GLN A 567 -27.64 14.69 -10.49
CA GLN A 567 -28.44 13.47 -10.56
C GLN A 567 -29.47 13.37 -9.42
N ALA A 568 -29.13 13.85 -8.22
CA ALA A 568 -30.03 13.79 -7.07
C ALA A 568 -31.18 14.81 -7.14
N LEU A 569 -30.94 15.97 -7.75
CA LEU A 569 -31.91 17.07 -7.84
C LEU A 569 -32.57 17.20 -9.21
N SER A 570 -32.04 16.50 -10.21
CA SER A 570 -32.52 16.40 -11.59
C SER A 570 -32.88 17.73 -12.28
N PRO A 571 -32.06 18.79 -12.19
CA PRO A 571 -32.35 20.00 -12.93
C PRO A 571 -32.05 19.82 -14.42
N GLU A 572 -32.77 20.52 -15.29
CA GLU A 572 -32.44 20.61 -16.71
C GLU A 572 -31.21 21.50 -16.93
N ARG A 573 -31.12 22.58 -16.14
CA ARG A 573 -30.00 23.53 -16.13
C ARG A 573 -29.60 23.92 -14.74
N PHE A 574 -28.32 24.25 -14.60
CA PHE A 574 -27.78 24.72 -13.34
C PHE A 574 -26.82 25.89 -13.53
N VAL A 575 -26.60 26.62 -12.45
CA VAL A 575 -25.49 27.56 -12.27
C VAL A 575 -24.68 27.09 -11.07
N HIS A 576 -23.39 26.84 -11.27
CA HIS A 576 -22.45 26.53 -10.21
C HIS A 576 -21.78 27.82 -9.73
N VAL A 577 -21.75 27.99 -8.40
CA VAL A 577 -21.02 29.02 -7.68
C VAL A 577 -20.08 28.29 -6.73
N GLY A 578 -18.80 28.27 -7.09
CA GLY A 578 -17.74 27.56 -6.38
C GLY A 578 -17.42 28.15 -5.01
N ARG A 579 -16.47 27.51 -4.32
CA ARG A 579 -16.13 27.88 -2.94
C ARG A 579 -15.60 29.30 -2.88
N GLY A 580 -16.07 30.06 -1.90
CA GLY A 580 -15.54 31.40 -1.62
C GLY A 580 -16.01 32.47 -2.60
N LEU A 581 -17.05 32.20 -3.38
CA LEU A 581 -17.66 33.15 -4.29
C LEU A 581 -19.05 33.56 -3.83
N VAL A 582 -19.43 34.80 -4.16
CA VAL A 582 -20.80 35.29 -4.06
C VAL A 582 -21.20 35.97 -5.37
N LEU A 583 -22.45 35.75 -5.79
CA LEU A 583 -23.03 36.48 -6.89
C LEU A 583 -23.44 37.89 -6.43
N ASN A 584 -23.10 38.90 -7.23
CA ASN A 584 -23.64 40.24 -7.05
C ASN A 584 -25.00 40.37 -7.77
N ALA A 585 -25.63 41.56 -7.72
CA ALA A 585 -26.92 41.78 -8.37
C ALA A 585 -26.89 41.57 -9.90
N ALA A 586 -25.77 41.85 -10.57
CA ALA A 586 -25.63 41.52 -11.99
C ALA A 586 -25.52 40.00 -12.20
N GLY A 587 -24.76 39.32 -11.34
CA GLY A 587 -24.62 37.87 -11.34
C GLY A 587 -25.92 37.11 -11.11
N TRP A 588 -26.78 37.56 -10.19
CA TRP A 588 -28.09 36.94 -9.97
C TRP A 588 -29.01 37.06 -11.18
N ARG A 589 -29.04 38.23 -11.84
CA ARG A 589 -29.77 38.42 -13.10
C ARG A 589 -29.20 37.56 -14.23
N ALA A 590 -27.88 37.46 -14.32
CA ALA A 590 -27.21 36.59 -15.28
C ALA A 590 -27.50 35.10 -15.00
N ALA A 591 -27.58 34.71 -13.72
CA ALA A 591 -27.91 33.34 -13.31
C ALA A 591 -29.34 33.00 -13.70
N ALA A 592 -30.30 33.89 -13.42
CA ALA A 592 -31.68 33.73 -13.86
C ALA A 592 -31.80 33.60 -15.41
N ALA A 593 -31.06 34.44 -16.16
CA ALA A 593 -31.02 34.36 -17.61
C ALA A 593 -30.39 33.05 -18.13
N SER A 594 -29.32 32.58 -17.48
CA SER A 594 -28.64 31.32 -17.78
C SER A 594 -29.56 30.10 -17.53
N LEU A 595 -30.32 30.11 -16.44
CA LEU A 595 -31.26 29.03 -16.10
C LEU A 595 -32.43 28.92 -17.08
N LEU A 596 -32.84 30.02 -17.72
CA LEU A 596 -33.92 30.05 -18.72
C LEU A 596 -33.45 29.75 -20.15
N ARG A 597 -32.14 29.63 -20.36
CA ARG A 597 -31.54 29.51 -21.68
C ARG A 597 -31.81 28.14 -22.30
N ARG A 598 -32.18 28.09 -23.59
CA ARG A 598 -32.27 26.82 -24.34
C ARG A 598 -30.91 26.39 -24.92
N GLY A 599 -30.72 25.08 -25.08
CA GLY A 599 -29.54 24.47 -25.71
C GLY A 599 -28.39 24.15 -24.74
N HIS A 600 -27.22 23.76 -25.26
CA HIS A 600 -26.09 23.26 -24.46
C HIS A 600 -24.90 24.23 -24.38
N GLY A 601 -25.12 25.51 -24.68
CA GLY A 601 -24.06 26.54 -24.55
C GLY A 601 -23.72 26.83 -23.09
N LEU A 602 -22.45 27.14 -22.84
CA LEU A 602 -21.93 27.45 -21.52
C LEU A 602 -22.05 28.96 -21.24
N ASP A 603 -22.46 29.33 -20.04
CA ASP A 603 -22.54 30.70 -19.57
C ASP A 603 -21.41 30.91 -18.54
N ARG A 604 -20.40 31.71 -18.86
CA ARG A 604 -19.26 31.99 -17.98
C ARG A 604 -19.49 33.29 -17.23
N PHE A 605 -19.31 33.27 -15.92
CA PHE A 605 -19.55 34.42 -15.04
C PHE A 605 -18.21 34.98 -14.62
N GLU A 606 -17.96 36.26 -14.93
CA GLU A 606 -16.69 36.89 -14.57
C GLU A 606 -16.59 37.02 -13.05
N VAL A 607 -15.51 36.47 -12.49
CA VAL A 607 -15.16 36.58 -11.09
C VAL A 607 -14.22 37.76 -10.90
N LEU A 608 -14.58 38.65 -9.98
CA LEU A 608 -13.74 39.75 -9.52
C LEU A 608 -13.10 39.41 -8.18
N ASP A 609 -11.86 39.87 -7.98
CA ASP A 609 -11.19 39.85 -6.70
C ASP A 609 -11.77 40.90 -5.72
N ASP A 610 -11.22 40.95 -4.52
CA ASP A 610 -11.59 41.89 -3.47
C ASP A 610 -11.31 43.36 -3.82
N ALA A 611 -10.45 43.61 -4.81
CA ALA A 611 -10.16 44.93 -5.35
C ALA A 611 -11.00 45.27 -6.60
N GLY A 612 -11.95 44.41 -6.98
CA GLY A 612 -12.82 44.60 -8.15
C GLY A 612 -12.12 44.35 -9.50
N ARG A 613 -10.98 43.67 -9.51
CA ARG A 613 -10.21 43.33 -10.72
C ARG A 613 -10.53 41.89 -11.15
N PRO A 614 -10.35 41.54 -12.43
CA PRO A 614 -10.56 40.17 -12.88
C PRO A 614 -9.69 39.18 -12.10
N ASP A 615 -10.30 38.08 -11.63
CA ASP A 615 -9.62 37.09 -10.82
C ASP A 615 -8.46 36.43 -11.57
N ARG A 616 -7.31 36.35 -10.91
CA ARG A 616 -6.07 35.78 -11.47
C ARG A 616 -5.76 34.40 -10.90
N VAL A 617 -6.47 33.96 -9.85
CA VAL A 617 -6.20 32.69 -9.19
C VAL A 617 -6.73 31.54 -10.05
N ASP A 618 -8.05 31.52 -10.30
CA ASP A 618 -8.70 30.50 -11.12
C ASP A 618 -9.05 31.02 -12.53
N GLY A 619 -8.65 32.26 -12.83
CA GLY A 619 -9.00 32.99 -14.03
C GLY A 619 -10.38 33.63 -13.97
N ALA A 620 -10.52 34.78 -14.63
CA ALA A 620 -11.73 35.60 -14.56
C ALA A 620 -12.99 34.87 -15.06
N PHE A 621 -12.86 34.00 -16.08
CA PHE A 621 -13.96 33.21 -16.66
C PHE A 621 -13.74 31.69 -16.51
N GLY A 622 -13.19 31.28 -15.37
CA GLY A 622 -12.86 29.87 -15.06
C GLY A 622 -14.07 29.01 -14.68
N ALA A 623 -13.79 27.79 -14.21
CA ALA A 623 -14.83 26.86 -13.75
C ALA A 623 -15.37 27.17 -12.35
N ALA A 624 -14.86 28.22 -11.70
CA ALA A 624 -15.30 28.66 -10.39
C ALA A 624 -16.74 29.18 -10.39
N CYS A 625 -17.21 29.76 -11.52
CA CYS A 625 -18.60 30.19 -11.65
C CYS A 625 -19.09 30.10 -13.10
N PHE A 626 -20.00 29.16 -13.36
CA PHE A 626 -20.54 28.94 -14.70
C PHE A 626 -21.96 28.39 -14.66
N GLY A 627 -22.69 28.55 -15.76
CA GLY A 627 -24.00 27.96 -15.99
C GLY A 627 -23.98 27.03 -17.20
N TRP A 628 -24.68 25.90 -17.10
CA TRP A 628 -24.72 24.92 -18.17
C TRP A 628 -25.99 24.06 -18.10
N SER A 629 -26.20 23.24 -19.13
CA SER A 629 -27.23 22.19 -19.11
C SER A 629 -26.69 20.95 -18.42
N THR A 630 -27.51 20.30 -17.59
CA THR A 630 -27.13 19.10 -16.86
C THR A 630 -26.65 17.99 -17.78
N ALA A 631 -27.35 17.73 -18.88
CA ALA A 631 -26.97 16.68 -19.83
C ALA A 631 -25.55 16.88 -20.41
N ALA A 632 -25.20 18.10 -20.81
CA ALA A 632 -23.88 18.40 -21.38
C ALA A 632 -22.77 18.34 -20.33
N PHE A 633 -23.03 18.83 -19.11
CA PHE A 633 -22.06 18.73 -18.02
C PHE A 633 -21.83 17.27 -17.60
N LEU A 634 -22.88 16.45 -17.48
CA LEU A 634 -22.74 15.04 -17.15
C LEU A 634 -21.94 14.27 -18.22
N ALA A 635 -22.16 14.57 -19.50
CA ALA A 635 -21.37 14.00 -20.59
C ALA A 635 -19.89 14.41 -20.48
N HIS A 636 -19.59 15.67 -20.18
CA HIS A 636 -18.23 16.14 -19.98
C HIS A 636 -17.56 15.55 -18.73
N ALA A 637 -18.27 15.49 -17.61
CA ALA A 637 -17.77 15.02 -16.32
C ALA A 637 -17.50 13.51 -16.27
N ALA A 638 -17.93 12.76 -17.29
CA ALA A 638 -17.56 11.35 -17.46
C ALA A 638 -16.06 11.19 -17.75
N ASP A 639 -15.48 12.13 -18.50
CA ASP A 639 -14.09 12.07 -18.97
C ASP A 639 -13.17 13.07 -18.24
N ALA A 640 -13.73 14.04 -17.50
CA ALA A 640 -12.96 15.03 -16.77
C ALA A 640 -12.23 14.42 -15.55
N PRO A 641 -10.92 14.69 -15.38
CA PRO A 641 -10.19 14.21 -14.21
C PRO A 641 -10.64 14.95 -12.93
N ALA A 642 -10.64 14.23 -11.80
CA ALA A 642 -10.74 14.87 -10.50
C ALA A 642 -9.44 15.63 -10.20
N LEU A 643 -9.57 16.80 -9.55
CA LEU A 643 -8.47 17.72 -9.27
C LEU A 643 -8.23 17.85 -7.77
N THR A 644 -7.00 18.17 -7.37
CA THR A 644 -6.57 18.20 -5.95
C THR A 644 -7.36 19.19 -5.11
N ARG A 645 -7.71 20.36 -5.66
CA ARG A 645 -8.56 21.36 -4.99
C ARG A 645 -10.00 21.40 -5.51
N GLY A 646 -10.38 20.42 -6.33
CA GLY A 646 -11.66 20.40 -7.03
C GLY A 646 -11.79 21.43 -8.17
N LEU A 647 -10.81 22.33 -8.34
CA LEU A 647 -10.80 23.41 -9.33
C LEU A 647 -9.36 23.78 -9.71
N TYR A 648 -9.10 23.96 -11.00
CA TYR A 648 -7.87 24.56 -11.53
C TYR A 648 -8.14 25.23 -12.89
N GLY A 649 -8.03 26.55 -12.95
CA GLY A 649 -8.31 27.31 -14.18
C GLY A 649 -9.74 27.09 -14.70
N ASP A 650 -9.86 26.63 -15.93
CA ASP A 650 -11.16 26.26 -16.53
C ASP A 650 -11.58 24.81 -16.24
N SER A 651 -10.79 24.04 -15.48
CA SER A 651 -11.01 22.61 -15.19
C SER A 651 -11.31 21.77 -16.45
N GLY A 652 -10.79 22.16 -17.62
CA GLY A 652 -11.06 21.49 -18.89
C GLY A 652 -12.45 21.75 -19.48
N LEU A 653 -13.20 22.73 -18.96
CA LEU A 653 -14.50 23.11 -19.51
C LEU A 653 -14.35 23.52 -20.99
N PRO A 654 -15.20 23.01 -21.90
CA PRO A 654 -15.07 23.29 -23.32
C PRO A 654 -15.25 24.78 -23.63
N VAL A 655 -14.58 25.23 -24.68
CA VAL A 655 -14.69 26.60 -25.21
C VAL A 655 -15.33 26.55 -26.59
N SER A 656 -16.52 27.13 -26.71
CA SER A 656 -17.25 27.25 -27.97
C SER A 656 -17.66 28.70 -28.21
N PRO A 657 -16.82 29.53 -28.86
CA PRO A 657 -17.09 30.98 -28.96
C PRO A 657 -18.43 31.34 -29.61
N ALA A 658 -18.93 30.51 -30.52
CA ALA A 658 -20.23 30.72 -31.18
C ALA A 658 -21.44 30.39 -30.29
N ARG A 659 -21.24 29.62 -29.22
CA ARG A 659 -22.29 29.15 -28.32
C ARG A 659 -22.14 29.65 -26.90
N ASP A 660 -20.96 30.05 -26.47
CA ASP A 660 -20.74 30.47 -25.09
C ASP A 660 -21.11 31.93 -24.90
N ARG A 661 -21.49 32.28 -23.66
CA ARG A 661 -21.77 33.66 -23.25
C ARG A 661 -20.88 34.02 -22.09
N ALA A 662 -20.39 35.25 -22.09
CA ALA A 662 -19.64 35.82 -20.98
C ALA A 662 -20.50 36.88 -20.30
N HIS A 663 -20.64 36.76 -18.98
CA HIS A 663 -21.35 37.71 -18.13
C HIS A 663 -20.31 38.46 -17.29
N PRO A 664 -19.97 39.71 -17.64
CA PRO A 664 -18.92 40.46 -16.95
C PRO A 664 -19.36 40.84 -15.52
N ALA A 665 -18.37 41.09 -14.65
CA ALA A 665 -18.50 41.52 -13.26
C ALA A 665 -19.69 40.86 -12.52
N SER A 666 -19.78 39.53 -12.54
CA SER A 666 -20.98 38.82 -12.06
C SER A 666 -20.79 38.18 -10.69
N ALA A 667 -19.59 37.73 -10.36
CA ALA A 667 -19.25 37.14 -9.07
C ALA A 667 -18.11 37.90 -8.39
N MET A 668 -18.05 37.83 -7.07
CA MET A 668 -16.99 38.41 -6.25
C MET A 668 -16.39 37.32 -5.36
N ARG A 669 -15.06 37.28 -5.29
CA ARG A 669 -14.32 36.38 -4.42
C ARG A 669 -14.23 36.96 -3.01
N ILE A 670 -14.72 36.19 -2.04
CA ILE A 670 -14.69 36.53 -0.61
C ILE A 670 -13.74 35.64 0.19
N GLU A 671 -13.34 34.49 -0.37
CA GLU A 671 -12.36 33.58 0.23
C GLU A 671 -11.38 33.09 -0.85
N ARG A 672 -10.08 33.11 -0.54
CA ARG A 672 -9.03 32.63 -1.45
C ARG A 672 -8.74 31.15 -1.18
N THR A 673 -8.52 30.40 -2.23
CA THR A 673 -8.04 29.02 -2.14
C THR A 673 -6.61 29.01 -1.59
N ALA A 674 -6.25 27.93 -0.88
CA ALA A 674 -4.89 27.74 -0.42
C ALA A 674 -3.94 27.62 -1.62
N ALA A 675 -2.87 28.42 -1.62
CA ALA A 675 -1.83 28.35 -2.63
C ALA A 675 -0.99 27.08 -2.41
N SER A 676 -0.83 26.27 -3.45
CA SER A 676 0.10 25.13 -3.45
C SER A 676 0.61 24.91 -4.87
N ARG A 677 1.92 25.09 -5.05
CA ARG A 677 2.55 24.87 -6.36
C ARG A 677 2.49 23.40 -6.76
N LEU A 678 2.61 22.48 -5.81
CA LEU A 678 2.52 21.05 -6.10
C LEU A 678 1.11 20.68 -6.60
N ALA A 679 0.07 21.19 -5.95
CA ALA A 679 -1.32 21.00 -6.37
C ALA A 679 -1.54 21.52 -7.79
N ASP A 680 -1.10 22.76 -8.08
CA ASP A 680 -1.14 23.34 -9.43
C ASP A 680 -0.40 22.46 -10.45
N MET A 681 0.75 21.92 -10.07
CA MET A 681 1.56 21.10 -10.95
C MET A 681 0.90 19.76 -11.29
N ILE A 682 0.28 19.13 -10.31
CA ILE A 682 -0.49 17.89 -10.47
C ILE A 682 -1.72 18.15 -11.34
N ASP A 683 -2.52 19.15 -11.00
CA ASP A 683 -3.78 19.45 -11.68
C ASP A 683 -3.55 19.81 -13.17
N ALA A 684 -2.54 20.62 -13.46
CA ALA A 684 -2.16 20.95 -14.83
C ALA A 684 -1.76 19.71 -15.64
N ASP A 685 -0.97 18.80 -15.07
CA ASP A 685 -0.50 17.60 -15.76
C ASP A 685 -1.64 16.58 -15.94
N LEU A 686 -2.56 16.47 -14.97
CA LEU A 686 -3.76 15.64 -15.06
C LEU A 686 -4.69 16.13 -16.18
N LEU A 687 -4.91 17.45 -16.29
CA LEU A 687 -5.72 18.05 -17.36
C LEU A 687 -5.07 17.89 -18.73
N ALA A 688 -3.74 17.91 -18.82
CA ALA A 688 -3.00 17.60 -20.04
C ALA A 688 -3.05 16.11 -20.43
N GLY A 689 -3.72 15.27 -19.64
CA GLY A 689 -3.85 13.83 -19.87
C GLY A 689 -2.64 13.02 -19.38
N ARG A 690 -1.55 13.64 -18.91
CA ARG A 690 -0.34 12.95 -18.47
C ARG A 690 -0.66 11.97 -17.33
N GLY A 691 -0.17 10.74 -17.44
CA GLY A 691 -0.45 9.66 -16.49
C GLY A 691 -1.70 8.81 -16.80
N SER A 692 -2.35 8.99 -17.96
CA SER A 692 -3.38 8.05 -18.47
C SER A 692 -2.81 6.74 -19.01
N GLU A 693 -1.59 6.76 -19.54
CA GLU A 693 -0.98 5.63 -20.27
C GLU A 693 -0.27 4.59 -19.37
N ALA A 694 -0.19 4.85 -18.06
CA ALA A 694 0.47 3.97 -17.09
C ALA A 694 -0.50 3.09 -16.29
N ALA A 695 -1.76 2.98 -16.71
CA ALA A 695 -2.83 2.21 -16.04
C ALA A 695 -3.05 0.81 -16.65
#